data_AF-A0A8B8F4A2-F1
#
_entry.id   AF-A0A8B8F4A2-F1
#
_cell.length_a   1.000
_cell.length_b   1.000
_cell.length_c   1.000
_cell.angle_alpha   90.00
_cell.angle_beta   90.00
_cell.angle_gamma   90.00
#
_symmetry.space_group_name_H-M   'P 1'
#
loop_
_entity.id
_entity.type
_entity.pdbx_description
1 polymer ?
#
loop_
_entity_poly.entity_id
_entity_poly.type
_entity_poly.pdbx_seq_one_letter_code
_entity_poly.pdbx_strand_id
1 'polypeptide(L)'
;MDATRHHLEVATPLDRTISLNVHNRHGSTTATQQSSLKDRWYSFRYRPRGGSGHGNRDRRSNVEEFLFIESLPDAPAITDTAAPDGHQEIELSIIIRKDTIRRDLLDSMRTCNGRLQLMEQMELNEFDPGGVHPPPNQGELDRLFCWAVYIGAPDECLDTLHECGANLHYTHCGNITAIHLAAFMGNADALRWLIKKNCDINIIQNGYTPLHSAVMGNALETTKILIDQGCQVTDTVLHCAVQANSVECVKYLLHIGIDPNTLDTNGNTPLHWAAEKGYTECLKLILAKSNKTINLNSKSKQSTALHMAAENGYTECVQILLHSGSAHSVINDKKQTPLHLAAKAQCAESVEILLELGADVNALDFDKRTALHSAVCKAFLSFHVVEVLVKWGANVNIQDKYGYAPLHIAALNELSQCVDFLIIKGADISSRTVGGMSALSIINRKTPTSINTIKKKLDQAISLNDQASAKEVELIMDFRYLLQNPSQGEIILLHTLEECGQKSMLEHPLCKAFLYLKWQKIRRFYFVRLIFDAIFVLLLTSYVMTALAHDCYNKSKNIIGDQQLTESQELNESKHQNACNLKVNMFNIQHISHRIIEFVWYILLVFTIIIIIRKLIGITGFTSVKQYFLSITNIVEWFVVASVFLTSFLYGNKTYDWQNPIGAFSVLFGWSNLMVMIGQLPIFGTYIAMFTKVQKEFAKLLLAYSCLLIGFTISFCTLFPASNDFNNPLIGIVKVLVMMTGELDIDLLLKSEESPVIFDWE
;
A
#
# COMPACT_ATOMS: atom_id res chain seq x y z
N MET A 1 -29.82 35.16 -64.45
CA MET A 1 -30.85 34.76 -63.46
C MET A 1 -30.11 34.56 -62.15
N ASP A 2 -29.81 35.68 -61.51
CA ASP A 2 -29.21 35.76 -60.18
C ASP A 2 -30.31 36.07 -59.18
N ALA A 3 -30.33 35.37 -58.05
CA ALA A 3 -30.80 35.88 -56.75
C ALA A 3 -30.59 34.84 -55.65
N THR A 4 -29.43 35.01 -54.99
CA THR A 4 -29.14 34.78 -53.57
C THR A 4 -30.34 34.58 -52.62
N ARG A 5 -30.33 33.48 -51.85
CA ARG A 5 -30.98 33.41 -50.53
C ARG A 5 -29.91 33.22 -49.46
N HIS A 6 -29.74 34.26 -48.64
CA HIS A 6 -28.89 34.27 -47.46
C HIS A 6 -29.33 33.17 -46.48
N HIS A 7 -28.39 32.33 -46.08
CA HIS A 7 -28.48 31.53 -44.87
C HIS A 7 -28.38 32.45 -43.65
N LEU A 8 -29.49 32.65 -42.95
CA LEU A 8 -29.48 33.08 -41.55
C LEU A 8 -29.25 31.81 -40.72
N GLU A 9 -28.04 31.67 -40.17
CA GLU A 9 -27.74 30.71 -39.11
C GLU A 9 -28.57 31.09 -37.86
N VAL A 10 -29.72 30.44 -37.68
CA VAL A 10 -30.45 30.46 -36.42
C VAL A 10 -29.72 29.48 -35.50
N ALA A 11 -29.00 30.03 -34.51
CA ALA A 11 -28.34 29.26 -33.47
C ALA A 11 -29.36 28.33 -32.79
N THR A 12 -29.08 27.03 -32.82
CA THR A 12 -29.86 26.02 -32.09
C THR A 12 -29.66 26.23 -30.58
N PRO A 13 -30.72 26.33 -29.76
CA PRO A 13 -30.56 26.41 -28.32
C PRO A 13 -30.10 25.04 -27.81
N LEU A 14 -28.91 24.97 -27.21
CA LEU A 14 -28.39 23.74 -26.59
C LEU A 14 -29.41 23.13 -25.62
N ASP A 15 -29.67 21.82 -25.74
CA ASP A 15 -30.44 21.06 -24.75
C ASP A 15 -29.74 21.09 -23.38
N ARG A 16 -30.27 21.87 -22.45
CA ARG A 16 -29.67 22.06 -21.13
C ARG A 16 -30.18 21.00 -20.16
N THR A 17 -29.25 20.35 -19.46
CA THR A 17 -29.54 19.35 -18.42
C THR A 17 -29.39 19.99 -17.04
N ILE A 18 -30.47 20.03 -16.26
CA ILE A 18 -30.46 20.63 -14.91
C ILE A 18 -30.81 19.56 -13.89
N SER A 19 -29.90 19.25 -12.97
CA SER A 19 -30.14 18.36 -11.83
C SER A 19 -30.75 19.15 -10.66
N LEU A 20 -32.03 18.93 -10.37
CA LEU A 20 -32.65 19.46 -9.15
C LEU A 20 -32.35 18.55 -7.96
N ASN A 21 -31.63 19.06 -6.97
CA ASN A 21 -31.52 18.42 -5.67
C ASN A 21 -32.70 18.86 -4.79
N VAL A 22 -33.55 17.91 -4.41
CA VAL A 22 -34.65 18.16 -3.48
C VAL A 22 -34.09 18.15 -2.07
N HIS A 23 -33.88 19.33 -1.47
CA HIS A 23 -33.60 19.44 -0.04
C HIS A 23 -34.92 19.68 0.71
N ASN A 24 -35.33 18.72 1.53
CA ASN A 24 -36.48 18.87 2.42
C ASN A 24 -36.23 20.03 3.40
N ARG A 25 -36.86 21.18 3.16
CA ARG A 25 -37.04 22.21 4.20
C ARG A 25 -38.32 21.93 4.97
N HIS A 26 -38.18 21.87 6.30
CA HIS A 26 -39.18 21.59 7.36
C HIS A 26 -39.34 20.08 7.68
N GLY A 27 -39.23 19.62 8.93
CA GLY A 27 -39.71 20.22 10.18
C GLY A 27 -40.94 19.40 10.61
N SER A 28 -40.75 18.52 11.59
CA SER A 28 -41.69 17.52 12.12
C SER A 28 -43.20 17.80 11.91
N THR A 29 -43.91 16.88 11.25
CA THR A 29 -45.14 16.24 11.74
C THR A 29 -45.59 15.16 10.76
N THR A 30 -45.95 14.01 11.33
CA THR A 30 -46.36 12.77 10.67
C THR A 30 -47.67 12.92 9.90
N ALA A 31 -47.68 12.62 8.60
CA ALA A 31 -48.84 12.06 7.91
C ALA A 31 -48.41 11.34 6.62
N THR A 32 -49.00 10.17 6.44
CA THR A 32 -48.78 9.13 5.43
C THR A 32 -48.96 9.59 3.99
N GLN A 33 -48.03 9.21 3.10
CA GLN A 33 -48.30 9.11 1.65
C GLN A 33 -47.67 7.85 1.04
N GLN A 34 -48.52 7.15 0.30
CA GLN A 34 -48.31 5.85 -0.33
C GLN A 34 -47.48 5.98 -1.61
N SER A 35 -46.54 5.04 -1.78
CA SER A 35 -45.97 4.41 -3.00
C SER A 35 -46.08 5.12 -4.36
N SER A 36 -45.05 5.19 -5.21
CA SER A 36 -44.07 4.12 -5.50
C SER A 36 -42.74 4.65 -6.08
N LEU A 37 -41.64 4.26 -5.43
CA LEU A 37 -40.24 4.37 -5.91
C LEU A 37 -39.61 2.97 -6.13
N LYS A 38 -40.38 1.90 -5.92
CA LYS A 38 -39.89 0.51 -5.86
C LYS A 38 -39.62 -0.14 -7.22
N ASP A 39 -40.12 0.41 -8.32
CA ASP A 39 -40.00 -0.23 -9.65
C ASP A 39 -38.85 0.29 -10.51
N ARG A 40 -38.18 1.38 -10.11
CA ARG A 40 -37.01 1.90 -10.85
C ARG A 40 -35.69 1.20 -10.50
N TRP A 41 -35.70 0.27 -9.56
CA TRP A 41 -34.48 -0.36 -9.02
C TRP A 41 -34.03 -1.63 -9.76
N TYR A 42 -34.77 -2.15 -10.75
CA TYR A 42 -34.44 -3.42 -11.42
C TYR A 42 -34.00 -3.35 -12.89
N SER A 43 -33.95 -2.18 -13.55
CA SER A 43 -33.79 -2.15 -15.02
C SER A 43 -32.48 -1.55 -15.59
N PHE A 44 -31.49 -1.16 -14.78
CA PHE A 44 -30.24 -0.61 -15.32
C PHE A 44 -28.96 -1.20 -14.69
N ARG A 45 -28.66 -2.46 -15.07
CA ARG A 45 -27.41 -2.90 -15.73
C ARG A 45 -27.08 -4.37 -15.41
N TYR A 46 -27.28 -5.24 -16.40
CA TYR A 46 -26.18 -5.99 -16.99
C TYR A 46 -26.54 -6.35 -18.43
N ARG A 47 -25.81 -5.79 -19.40
CA ARG A 47 -25.69 -6.34 -20.75
C ARG A 47 -24.31 -6.97 -20.85
N PRO A 48 -24.22 -8.21 -21.35
CA PRO A 48 -23.18 -8.53 -22.31
C PRO A 48 -23.77 -8.95 -23.65
N ARG A 49 -23.07 -8.55 -24.71
CA ARG A 49 -23.23 -9.05 -26.08
C ARG A 49 -22.68 -10.48 -26.17
N GLY A 50 -23.38 -11.30 -26.97
CA GLY A 50 -22.78 -12.27 -27.88
C GLY A 50 -22.61 -13.70 -27.37
N GLY A 51 -23.06 -14.66 -28.17
CA GLY A 51 -22.59 -16.05 -28.10
C GLY A 51 -23.69 -17.09 -27.94
N SER A 52 -24.04 -17.70 -29.06
CA SER A 52 -24.84 -18.92 -29.24
C SER A 52 -24.43 -20.12 -28.38
N GLY A 53 -25.38 -21.02 -28.09
CA GLY A 53 -25.10 -22.46 -27.97
C GLY A 53 -25.77 -23.18 -26.80
N HIS A 54 -26.50 -24.24 -27.13
CA HIS A 54 -27.22 -25.19 -26.27
C HIS A 54 -26.44 -25.82 -25.10
N GLY A 55 -27.18 -26.33 -24.10
CA GLY A 55 -26.87 -27.65 -23.52
C GLY A 55 -26.93 -27.80 -22.00
N ASN A 56 -28.12 -28.16 -21.49
CA ASN A 56 -28.43 -29.27 -20.57
C ASN A 56 -27.48 -29.74 -19.43
N ARG A 57 -28.15 -30.08 -18.29
CA ARG A 57 -27.86 -31.09 -17.23
C ARG A 57 -27.16 -30.69 -15.92
N ASP A 58 -27.98 -30.63 -14.87
CA ASP A 58 -28.01 -31.48 -13.66
C ASP A 58 -26.74 -32.19 -13.11
N ARG A 59 -26.58 -31.99 -11.79
CA ARG A 59 -26.40 -32.97 -10.68
C ARG A 59 -25.04 -33.11 -9.95
N ARG A 60 -25.19 -33.05 -8.61
CA ARG A 60 -24.44 -33.66 -7.47
C ARG A 60 -23.16 -32.95 -6.98
N SER A 61 -22.75 -32.99 -5.72
CA SER A 61 -23.34 -33.06 -4.36
C SER A 61 -22.18 -33.32 -3.37
N ASN A 62 -22.04 -32.48 -2.35
CA ASN A 62 -21.66 -32.74 -0.95
C ASN A 62 -20.22 -33.15 -0.48
N VAL A 63 -19.97 -32.68 0.75
CA VAL A 63 -19.10 -33.13 1.88
C VAL A 63 -17.69 -32.51 1.94
N GLU A 64 -17.45 -31.43 2.71
CA GLU A 64 -17.20 -31.31 4.18
C GLU A 64 -15.92 -32.05 4.63
N GLU A 65 -14.82 -31.34 4.95
CA GLU A 65 -14.47 -30.66 6.23
C GLU A 65 -13.40 -31.50 6.96
N PHE A 66 -12.23 -30.91 7.25
CA PHE A 66 -11.43 -31.22 8.45
C PHE A 66 -10.36 -30.12 8.67
N LEU A 67 -10.51 -29.43 9.79
CA LEU A 67 -9.56 -28.49 10.41
C LEU A 67 -8.31 -29.20 10.94
N PHE A 68 -7.16 -28.51 10.95
CA PHE A 68 -6.40 -28.28 12.18
C PHE A 68 -5.50 -27.05 12.08
N ILE A 69 -5.40 -26.37 13.22
CA ILE A 69 -4.85 -25.04 13.51
C ILE A 69 -3.35 -25.14 13.83
N GLU A 70 -2.53 -24.22 13.32
CA GLU A 70 -1.41 -23.67 14.08
C GLU A 70 -1.09 -22.23 13.67
N SER A 71 -0.83 -21.43 14.69
CA SER A 71 -0.90 -19.98 14.80
C SER A 71 0.22 -19.19 14.11
N LEU A 72 -0.15 -18.14 13.36
CA LEU A 72 0.72 -17.01 13.02
C LEU A 72 0.19 -15.73 13.68
N PRO A 73 1.07 -14.82 14.13
CA PRO A 73 0.68 -13.59 14.79
C PRO A 73 -0.05 -12.67 13.81
N ASP A 74 -1.09 -12.02 14.33
CA ASP A 74 -1.99 -11.12 13.63
C ASP A 74 -1.25 -10.22 12.64
N ALA A 75 -1.58 -10.38 11.36
CA ALA A 75 -1.40 -9.31 10.39
C ALA A 75 -2.07 -8.06 11.00
N PRO A 76 -1.39 -6.90 11.05
CA PRO A 76 -2.02 -5.70 11.57
C PRO A 76 -3.31 -5.52 10.77
N ALA A 77 -4.42 -5.48 11.51
CA ALA A 77 -5.71 -5.15 10.97
C ALA A 77 -5.50 -3.99 10.01
N ILE A 78 -5.62 -4.29 8.70
CA ILE A 78 -6.07 -3.32 7.75
C ILE A 78 -7.46 -3.01 8.28
N THR A 79 -7.53 -2.05 9.20
CA THR A 79 -8.76 -1.34 9.47
C THR A 79 -9.25 -0.98 8.10
N ASP A 80 -10.37 -1.57 7.71
CA ASP A 80 -11.16 -1.17 6.55
C ASP A 80 -11.08 0.35 6.52
N THR A 81 -10.24 0.82 5.61
CA THR A 81 -9.86 2.20 5.53
C THR A 81 -11.13 2.83 5.05
N ALA A 82 -11.82 3.46 5.99
CA ALA A 82 -12.96 4.34 5.82
C ALA A 82 -13.58 4.12 4.45
N ALA A 83 -14.57 3.20 4.39
CA ALA A 83 -15.68 3.39 3.48
C ALA A 83 -15.91 4.91 3.45
N PRO A 84 -15.80 5.57 2.28
CA PRO A 84 -16.04 6.98 2.26
C PRO A 84 -17.43 7.12 2.87
N ASP A 85 -17.53 7.76 4.02
CA ASP A 85 -18.76 8.37 4.50
C ASP A 85 -19.10 9.49 3.49
N GLY A 86 -19.31 9.11 2.23
CA GLY A 86 -20.47 9.57 1.54
C GLY A 86 -21.62 9.07 2.40
N HIS A 87 -22.13 9.97 3.22
CA HIS A 87 -23.55 10.19 3.15
C HIS A 87 -23.89 10.25 1.66
N GLN A 88 -24.17 9.09 1.09
CA GLN A 88 -24.95 8.97 -0.12
C GLN A 88 -26.36 9.28 0.38
N GLU A 89 -26.56 10.56 0.77
CA GLU A 89 -27.80 11.22 0.48
C GLU A 89 -28.04 10.83 -0.97
N ILE A 90 -29.09 10.04 -1.16
CA ILE A 90 -29.56 9.72 -2.49
C ILE A 90 -29.99 11.08 -3.03
N GLU A 91 -29.06 11.80 -3.66
CA GLU A 91 -29.32 12.95 -4.50
C GLU A 91 -30.24 12.42 -5.58
N LEU A 92 -31.54 12.51 -5.32
CA LEU A 92 -32.58 12.38 -6.32
C LEU A 92 -32.48 13.61 -7.21
N SER A 93 -31.43 13.64 -8.04
CA SER A 93 -31.25 14.65 -9.06
C SER A 93 -32.33 14.42 -10.11
N ILE A 94 -33.44 15.14 -10.02
CA ILE A 94 -34.43 15.14 -11.09
C ILE A 94 -33.82 15.98 -12.21
N ILE A 95 -33.45 15.32 -13.31
CA ILE A 95 -32.92 16.01 -14.49
C ILE A 95 -34.12 16.63 -15.22
N ILE A 96 -34.36 17.92 -15.03
CA ILE A 96 -35.35 18.66 -15.82
C ILE A 96 -34.69 19.06 -17.13
N ARG A 97 -35.07 18.39 -18.22
CA ARG A 97 -34.87 18.85 -19.59
C ARG A 97 -36.21 19.31 -20.15
N LYS A 98 -36.19 20.22 -21.13
CA LYS A 98 -37.41 20.54 -21.90
C LYS A 98 -38.08 19.27 -22.45
N ASP A 99 -37.27 18.32 -22.94
CA ASP A 99 -37.74 17.01 -23.40
C ASP A 99 -38.33 16.11 -22.31
N THR A 100 -37.85 16.20 -21.06
CA THR A 100 -38.46 15.40 -19.98
C THR A 100 -39.81 15.97 -19.62
N ILE A 101 -39.93 17.30 -19.52
CA ILE A 101 -41.23 17.95 -19.32
C ILE A 101 -42.19 17.60 -20.46
N ARG A 102 -41.73 17.65 -21.72
CA ARG A 102 -42.51 17.25 -22.89
C ARG A 102 -42.98 15.79 -22.80
N ARG A 103 -42.07 14.86 -22.49
CA ARG A 103 -42.40 13.44 -22.36
C ARG A 103 -43.36 13.19 -21.19
N ASP A 104 -43.15 13.83 -20.05
CA ASP A 104 -43.98 13.68 -18.86
C ASP A 104 -45.40 14.24 -19.10
N LEU A 105 -45.53 15.36 -19.83
CA LEU A 105 -46.83 15.89 -20.26
C LEU A 105 -47.54 14.94 -21.23
N LEU A 106 -46.84 14.39 -22.21
CA LEU A 106 -47.39 13.41 -23.16
C LEU A 106 -47.80 12.11 -22.46
N ASP A 107 -46.98 11.59 -21.56
CA ASP A 107 -47.28 10.38 -20.80
C ASP A 107 -48.43 10.62 -19.82
N SER A 108 -48.50 11.78 -19.18
CA SER A 108 -49.63 12.15 -18.32
C SER A 108 -50.94 12.27 -19.09
N MET A 109 -50.91 12.71 -20.34
CA MET A 109 -52.10 12.69 -21.20
C MET A 109 -52.51 11.28 -21.59
N ARG A 110 -51.53 10.41 -21.88
CA ARG A 110 -51.79 8.98 -22.12
C ARG A 110 -52.44 8.31 -20.91
N THR A 111 -51.98 8.63 -19.69
CA THR A 111 -52.59 8.06 -18.46
C THR A 111 -54.04 8.49 -18.23
N CYS A 112 -54.46 9.63 -18.80
CA CYS A 112 -55.83 10.13 -18.68
C CYS A 112 -56.72 9.76 -19.86
N ASN A 113 -56.24 8.93 -20.79
CA ASN A 113 -56.90 8.63 -22.07
C ASN A 113 -57.33 9.90 -22.85
N GLY A 114 -56.54 10.98 -22.74
CA GLY A 114 -56.83 12.25 -23.39
C GLY A 114 -56.50 12.26 -24.90
N ARG A 115 -57.11 13.18 -25.64
CA ARG A 115 -56.92 13.35 -27.09
C ARG A 115 -55.56 14.00 -27.40
N LEU A 116 -54.58 13.17 -27.75
CA LEU A 116 -53.24 13.62 -28.19
C LEU A 116 -53.28 14.45 -29.48
N GLN A 117 -54.31 14.27 -30.32
CA GLN A 117 -54.50 15.07 -31.55
C GLN A 117 -54.65 16.56 -31.26
N LEU A 118 -55.31 16.94 -30.16
CA LEU A 118 -55.45 18.34 -29.76
C LEU A 118 -54.09 18.95 -29.37
N MET A 119 -53.19 18.13 -28.81
CA MET A 119 -51.82 18.56 -28.49
C MET A 119 -50.97 18.79 -29.73
N GLU A 120 -51.09 17.92 -30.72
CA GLU A 120 -50.42 18.06 -32.01
C GLU A 120 -50.96 19.26 -32.82
N GLN A 121 -52.28 19.51 -32.77
CA GLN A 121 -52.90 20.67 -33.42
C GLN A 121 -52.43 22.01 -32.82
N MET A 122 -52.24 22.07 -31.50
CA MET A 122 -51.67 23.25 -30.85
C MET A 122 -50.20 23.49 -31.23
N GLU A 123 -49.42 22.45 -31.51
CA GLU A 123 -48.04 22.61 -32.00
C GLU A 123 -47.99 23.16 -33.42
N LEU A 124 -48.99 22.82 -34.23
CA LEU A 124 -49.14 23.29 -35.60
C LEU A 124 -49.81 24.67 -35.69
N ASN A 125 -50.21 25.28 -34.57
CA ASN A 125 -51.00 26.52 -34.50
C ASN A 125 -52.35 26.45 -35.26
N GLU A 126 -52.86 25.25 -35.54
CA GLU A 126 -54.13 25.00 -36.23
C GLU A 126 -55.25 24.63 -35.23
N PHE A 127 -55.17 25.13 -34.01
CA PHE A 127 -56.12 24.78 -32.96
C PHE A 127 -57.49 25.39 -33.24
N ASP A 128 -58.45 24.55 -33.63
CA ASP A 128 -59.85 24.94 -33.81
C ASP A 128 -60.58 24.98 -32.46
N PRO A 129 -61.09 26.15 -32.02
CA PRO A 129 -61.83 26.31 -30.76
C PRO A 129 -63.09 25.41 -30.67
N GLY A 130 -63.63 24.99 -31.82
CA GLY A 130 -64.79 24.10 -31.92
C GLY A 130 -64.50 22.61 -31.67
N GLY A 131 -63.23 22.19 -31.66
CA GLY A 131 -62.81 20.79 -31.48
C GLY A 131 -62.88 20.29 -30.02
N VAL A 132 -63.11 21.20 -29.06
CA VAL A 132 -63.19 20.93 -27.62
C VAL A 132 -64.54 20.31 -27.20
N HIS A 133 -65.48 20.14 -28.14
CA HIS A 133 -66.75 19.45 -27.88
C HIS A 133 -66.66 17.95 -28.24
N PRO A 134 -67.08 17.01 -27.36
CA PRO A 134 -67.67 17.20 -26.02
C PRO A 134 -66.62 17.63 -24.98
N PRO A 135 -67.04 18.29 -23.88
CA PRO A 135 -66.14 18.92 -22.92
C PRO A 135 -65.12 17.89 -22.42
N PRO A 136 -63.82 18.17 -22.54
CA PRO A 136 -62.78 17.29 -22.05
C PRO A 136 -62.97 17.03 -20.55
N ASN A 137 -62.52 15.86 -20.08
CA ASN A 137 -62.47 15.60 -18.65
C ASN A 137 -61.65 16.71 -17.96
N GLN A 138 -61.99 17.16 -16.76
CA GLN A 138 -61.25 18.23 -16.06
C GLN A 138 -59.74 17.97 -16.05
N GLY A 139 -59.33 16.72 -15.85
CA GLY A 139 -57.92 16.33 -15.92
C GLY A 139 -57.29 16.43 -17.33
N GLU A 140 -58.04 16.16 -18.39
CA GLU A 140 -57.58 16.37 -19.77
C GLU A 140 -57.44 17.88 -20.06
N LEU A 141 -58.42 18.69 -19.65
CA LEU A 141 -58.43 20.13 -19.81
C LEU A 141 -57.25 20.81 -19.10
N ASP A 142 -56.99 20.45 -17.84
CA ASP A 142 -55.90 21.02 -17.04
C ASP A 142 -54.51 20.67 -17.64
N ARG A 143 -54.35 19.45 -18.17
CA ARG A 143 -53.11 19.02 -18.84
C ARG A 143 -52.94 19.65 -20.22
N LEU A 144 -54.03 19.83 -20.96
CA LEU A 144 -54.07 20.55 -22.23
C LEU A 144 -53.67 22.01 -22.04
N PHE A 145 -54.16 22.64 -20.95
CA PHE A 145 -53.77 23.99 -20.57
C PHE A 145 -52.27 24.09 -20.22
N CYS A 146 -51.73 23.17 -19.42
CA CYS A 146 -50.29 23.12 -19.15
C CYS A 146 -49.45 22.95 -20.43
N TRP A 147 -49.95 22.19 -21.41
CA TRP A 147 -49.29 22.00 -22.70
C TRP A 147 -49.36 23.24 -23.60
N ALA A 148 -50.51 23.92 -23.64
CA ALA A 148 -50.67 25.19 -24.34
C ALA A 148 -49.68 26.24 -23.79
N VAL A 149 -49.53 26.29 -22.46
CA VAL A 149 -48.55 27.15 -21.79
C VAL A 149 -47.11 26.71 -22.06
N TYR A 150 -46.84 25.41 -22.14
CA TYR A 150 -45.51 24.85 -22.47
C TYR A 150 -45.06 25.25 -23.89
N ILE A 151 -45.96 25.19 -24.87
CA ILE A 151 -45.67 25.57 -26.26
C ILE A 151 -45.59 27.11 -26.42
N GLY A 152 -46.39 27.84 -25.65
CA GLY A 152 -46.57 29.28 -25.84
C GLY A 152 -47.64 29.57 -26.88
N ALA A 153 -48.77 28.86 -26.77
CA ALA A 153 -49.94 29.07 -27.63
C ALA A 153 -50.45 30.52 -27.57
N PRO A 154 -51.09 31.04 -28.62
CA PRO A 154 -51.61 32.40 -28.65
C PRO A 154 -52.67 32.62 -27.56
N ASP A 155 -52.81 33.88 -27.11
CA ASP A 155 -53.74 34.29 -26.05
C ASP A 155 -55.17 33.80 -26.28
N GLU A 156 -55.63 33.73 -27.53
CA GLU A 156 -56.96 33.22 -27.91
C GLU A 156 -57.18 31.75 -27.51
N CYS A 157 -56.13 30.92 -27.63
CA CYS A 157 -56.18 29.52 -27.21
C CYS A 157 -56.19 29.40 -25.67
N LEU A 158 -55.46 30.27 -24.97
CA LEU A 158 -55.49 30.30 -23.51
C LEU A 158 -56.84 30.80 -22.96
N ASP A 159 -57.46 31.80 -23.60
CA ASP A 159 -58.78 32.31 -23.24
C ASP A 159 -59.88 31.25 -23.45
N THR A 160 -59.87 30.53 -24.57
CA THR A 160 -60.85 29.45 -24.83
C THR A 160 -60.74 28.29 -23.83
N LEU A 161 -59.52 27.89 -23.47
CA LEU A 161 -59.30 26.85 -22.45
C LEU A 161 -59.71 27.32 -21.05
N HIS A 162 -59.54 28.60 -20.75
CA HIS A 162 -59.99 29.19 -19.50
C HIS A 162 -61.52 29.29 -19.40
N GLU A 163 -62.20 29.69 -20.49
CA GLU A 163 -63.66 29.70 -20.58
C GLU A 163 -64.28 28.30 -20.43
N CYS A 164 -63.55 27.27 -20.87
CA CYS A 164 -63.92 25.87 -20.67
C CYS A 164 -63.70 25.36 -19.23
N GLY A 165 -63.14 26.18 -18.32
CA GLY A 165 -63.00 25.86 -16.90
C GLY A 165 -61.65 25.24 -16.51
N ALA A 166 -60.57 25.47 -17.26
CA ALA A 166 -59.24 24.99 -16.89
C ALA A 166 -58.77 25.59 -15.56
N ASN A 167 -58.23 24.75 -14.67
CA ASN A 167 -57.73 25.19 -13.38
C ASN A 167 -56.32 25.81 -13.51
N LEU A 168 -56.20 27.11 -13.27
CA LEU A 168 -54.92 27.84 -13.36
C LEU A 168 -53.90 27.38 -12.32
N HIS A 169 -54.35 26.90 -11.17
CA HIS A 169 -53.49 26.41 -10.09
C HIS A 169 -53.20 24.91 -10.20
N TYR A 170 -53.59 24.27 -11.31
CA TYR A 170 -53.29 22.87 -11.54
C TYR A 170 -51.78 22.63 -11.51
N THR A 171 -51.39 21.60 -10.76
CA THR A 171 -50.00 21.19 -10.61
C THR A 171 -49.74 19.95 -11.45
N HIS A 172 -48.87 20.08 -12.45
CA HIS A 172 -48.37 18.96 -13.23
C HIS A 172 -47.18 18.29 -12.53
N CYS A 173 -46.90 17.02 -12.88
CA CYS A 173 -45.85 16.13 -12.36
C CYS A 173 -44.79 16.80 -11.48
N GLY A 174 -44.81 16.47 -10.18
CA GLY A 174 -43.83 16.97 -9.22
C GLY A 174 -44.11 18.38 -8.68
N ASN A 175 -45.38 18.81 -8.60
CA ASN A 175 -45.79 20.13 -8.12
C ASN A 175 -45.16 21.28 -8.94
N ILE A 176 -45.47 21.35 -10.24
CA ILE A 176 -45.13 22.49 -11.09
C ILE A 176 -46.43 23.09 -11.64
N THR A 177 -46.71 24.36 -11.33
CA THR A 177 -47.90 25.07 -11.87
C THR A 177 -47.66 25.62 -13.27
N ALA A 178 -48.74 26.00 -13.96
CA ALA A 178 -48.69 26.64 -15.27
C ALA A 178 -47.74 27.86 -15.31
N ILE A 179 -47.71 28.70 -14.27
CA ILE A 179 -46.81 29.85 -14.22
C ILE A 179 -45.33 29.46 -14.10
N HIS A 180 -45.00 28.37 -13.40
CA HIS A 180 -43.63 27.84 -13.35
C HIS A 180 -43.21 27.27 -14.71
N LEU A 181 -44.12 26.61 -15.43
CA LEU A 181 -43.87 26.11 -16.80
C LEU A 181 -43.65 27.25 -17.79
N ALA A 182 -44.52 28.27 -17.77
CA ALA A 182 -44.39 29.46 -18.62
C ALA A 182 -43.04 30.16 -18.40
N ALA A 183 -42.68 30.33 -17.14
CA ALA A 183 -41.43 30.93 -16.72
C ALA A 183 -40.22 30.12 -17.24
N PHE A 184 -40.20 28.80 -17.00
CA PHE A 184 -39.10 27.90 -17.40
C PHE A 184 -38.91 27.82 -18.92
N MET A 185 -39.99 27.81 -19.69
CA MET A 185 -39.90 27.72 -21.15
C MET A 185 -39.45 29.04 -21.78
N GLY A 186 -39.75 30.16 -21.13
CA GLY A 186 -39.45 31.51 -21.61
C GLY A 186 -40.57 32.15 -22.43
N ASN A 187 -41.80 31.66 -22.28
CA ASN A 187 -42.96 32.15 -23.02
C ASN A 187 -43.49 33.44 -22.37
N ALA A 188 -43.00 34.58 -22.84
CA ALA A 188 -43.33 35.89 -22.30
C ALA A 188 -44.82 36.24 -22.42
N ASP A 189 -45.46 35.87 -23.52
CA ASP A 189 -46.87 36.22 -23.79
C ASP A 189 -47.83 35.44 -22.88
N ALA A 190 -47.66 34.11 -22.82
CA ALA A 190 -48.40 33.25 -21.89
C ALA A 190 -48.19 33.69 -20.43
N LEU A 191 -46.98 34.13 -20.08
CA LEU A 191 -46.70 34.65 -18.73
C LEU A 191 -47.42 35.98 -18.45
N ARG A 192 -47.43 36.93 -19.40
CA ARG A 192 -48.20 38.18 -19.28
C ARG A 192 -49.70 37.90 -19.15
N TRP A 193 -50.20 36.94 -19.91
CA TRP A 193 -51.59 36.50 -19.84
C TRP A 193 -51.94 35.94 -18.45
N LEU A 194 -51.10 35.04 -17.91
CA LEU A 194 -51.29 34.48 -16.56
C LEU A 194 -51.26 35.56 -15.47
N ILE A 195 -50.38 36.55 -15.60
CA ILE A 195 -50.30 37.69 -14.68
C ILE A 195 -51.57 38.55 -14.77
N LYS A 196 -52.10 38.80 -15.98
CA LYS A 196 -53.35 39.55 -16.19
C LYS A 196 -54.57 38.86 -15.54
N LYS A 197 -54.56 37.53 -15.43
CA LYS A 197 -55.59 36.74 -14.74
C LYS A 197 -55.37 36.62 -13.23
N ASN A 198 -54.50 37.46 -12.64
CA ASN A 198 -54.16 37.50 -11.21
C ASN A 198 -53.58 36.18 -10.66
N CYS A 199 -52.81 35.43 -11.45
CA CYS A 199 -52.04 34.31 -10.88
C CYS A 199 -50.98 34.81 -9.89
N ASP A 200 -50.88 34.14 -8.75
CA ASP A 200 -49.86 34.47 -7.74
C ASP A 200 -48.44 34.26 -8.29
N ILE A 201 -47.67 35.36 -8.33
CA ILE A 201 -46.30 35.38 -8.88
C ILE A 201 -45.29 34.75 -7.90
N ASN A 202 -45.63 34.69 -6.61
CA ASN A 202 -44.74 34.21 -5.54
C ASN A 202 -45.15 32.81 -5.02
N ILE A 203 -45.83 31.99 -5.84
CA ILE A 203 -46.17 30.61 -5.45
C ILE A 203 -44.86 29.84 -5.24
N ILE A 204 -44.67 29.26 -4.05
CA ILE A 204 -43.52 28.41 -3.76
C ILE A 204 -43.95 26.96 -3.97
N GLN A 205 -43.39 26.27 -4.98
CA GLN A 205 -43.55 24.82 -5.12
C GLN A 205 -42.19 24.14 -5.06
N ASN A 206 -42.08 23.11 -4.20
CA ASN A 206 -40.83 22.40 -3.88
C ASN A 206 -39.66 23.33 -3.50
N GLY A 207 -39.95 24.48 -2.88
CA GLY A 207 -38.93 25.46 -2.46
C GLY A 207 -38.48 26.43 -3.57
N TYR A 208 -39.06 26.37 -4.77
CA TYR A 208 -38.75 27.26 -5.88
C TYR A 208 -39.95 28.17 -6.20
N THR A 209 -39.66 29.42 -6.57
CA THR A 209 -40.64 30.38 -7.09
C THR A 209 -40.62 30.37 -8.63
N PRO A 210 -41.63 30.94 -9.32
CA PRO A 210 -41.63 31.08 -10.77
C PRO A 210 -40.37 31.79 -11.30
N LEU A 211 -39.82 32.72 -10.52
CA LEU A 211 -38.55 33.38 -10.85
C LEU A 211 -37.37 32.40 -10.89
N HIS A 212 -37.30 31.44 -9.96
CA HIS A 212 -36.28 30.39 -10.00
C HIS A 212 -36.42 29.53 -11.26
N SER A 213 -37.66 29.19 -11.64
CA SER A 213 -37.93 28.44 -12.87
C SER A 213 -37.53 29.21 -14.13
N ALA A 214 -37.83 30.51 -14.22
CA ALA A 214 -37.40 31.37 -15.33
C ALA A 214 -35.88 31.39 -15.49
N VAL A 215 -35.20 31.56 -14.36
CA VAL A 215 -33.75 31.61 -14.28
C VAL A 215 -33.14 30.25 -14.65
N MET A 216 -33.71 29.14 -14.19
CA MET A 216 -33.27 27.79 -14.60
C MET A 216 -33.42 27.55 -16.10
N GLY A 217 -34.48 28.08 -16.72
CA GLY A 217 -34.72 28.01 -18.17
C GLY A 217 -33.84 28.93 -19.02
N ASN A 218 -33.04 29.79 -18.37
CA ASN A 218 -32.30 30.91 -18.98
C ASN A 218 -33.18 31.86 -19.80
N ALA A 219 -34.39 32.11 -19.32
CA ALA A 219 -35.34 32.98 -20.00
C ALA A 219 -35.25 34.41 -19.47
N LEU A 220 -34.48 35.25 -20.17
CA LEU A 220 -34.22 36.63 -19.76
C LEU A 220 -35.50 37.49 -19.75
N GLU A 221 -36.32 37.39 -20.79
CA GLU A 221 -37.52 38.23 -20.93
C GLU A 221 -38.58 37.91 -19.88
N THR A 222 -38.81 36.63 -19.57
CA THR A 222 -39.71 36.24 -18.47
C THR A 222 -39.15 36.66 -17.11
N THR A 223 -37.83 36.56 -16.92
CA THR A 223 -37.16 37.06 -15.70
C THR A 223 -37.37 38.56 -15.50
N LYS A 224 -37.22 39.38 -16.56
CA LYS A 224 -37.51 40.83 -16.51
C LYS A 224 -38.97 41.09 -16.14
N ILE A 225 -39.91 40.42 -16.80
CA ILE A 225 -41.34 40.60 -16.54
C ILE A 225 -41.68 40.27 -15.08
N LEU A 226 -41.15 39.17 -14.53
CA LEU A 226 -41.42 38.78 -13.14
C LEU A 226 -40.85 39.80 -12.14
N ILE A 227 -39.68 40.36 -12.43
CA ILE A 227 -39.03 41.36 -11.56
C ILE A 227 -39.74 42.71 -11.64
N ASP A 228 -40.12 43.16 -12.84
CA ASP A 228 -40.87 44.40 -13.06
C ASP A 228 -42.24 44.40 -12.35
N GLN A 229 -42.85 43.21 -12.20
CA GLN A 229 -44.11 42.99 -11.49
C GLN A 229 -43.95 42.82 -9.97
N GLY A 230 -42.74 43.01 -9.43
CA GLY A 230 -42.49 43.00 -7.98
C GLY A 230 -42.39 41.61 -7.35
N CYS A 231 -41.92 40.59 -8.09
CA CYS A 231 -41.61 39.27 -7.51
C CYS A 231 -40.58 39.40 -6.38
N GLN A 232 -40.77 38.62 -5.30
CA GLN A 232 -39.79 38.56 -4.21
C GLN A 232 -38.52 37.85 -4.68
N VAL A 233 -37.46 38.60 -4.85
CA VAL A 233 -36.13 38.06 -5.17
C VAL A 233 -35.55 37.48 -3.89
N THR A 234 -35.49 36.16 -3.81
CA THR A 234 -34.80 35.48 -2.72
C THR A 234 -33.31 35.31 -3.05
N ASP A 235 -32.48 35.26 -2.02
CA ASP A 235 -31.02 35.10 -2.15
C ASP A 235 -30.58 33.81 -2.88
N THR A 236 -31.48 32.82 -2.97
CA THR A 236 -31.30 31.55 -3.67
C THR A 236 -31.43 31.65 -5.18
N VAL A 237 -32.01 32.73 -5.72
CA VAL A 237 -32.24 32.89 -7.17
C VAL A 237 -30.92 32.93 -7.93
N LEU A 238 -29.92 33.65 -7.42
CA LEU A 238 -28.61 33.76 -8.05
C LEU A 238 -27.86 32.42 -8.04
N HIS A 239 -27.99 31.62 -6.98
CA HIS A 239 -27.43 30.28 -6.92
C HIS A 239 -28.00 29.37 -8.01
N CYS A 240 -29.33 29.39 -8.18
CA CYS A 240 -30.01 28.59 -9.21
C CYS A 240 -29.62 29.06 -10.63
N ALA A 241 -29.41 30.37 -10.82
CA ALA A 241 -28.94 30.94 -12.08
C ALA A 241 -27.58 30.38 -12.49
N VAL A 242 -26.66 30.34 -11.54
CA VAL A 242 -25.30 29.81 -11.77
C VAL A 242 -25.34 28.31 -11.97
N GLN A 243 -26.12 27.57 -11.17
CA GLN A 243 -26.26 26.12 -11.30
C GLN A 243 -26.81 25.69 -12.67
N ALA A 244 -27.70 26.49 -13.26
CA ALA A 244 -28.27 26.27 -14.59
C ALA A 244 -27.43 26.85 -15.75
N ASN A 245 -26.30 27.50 -15.45
CA ASN A 245 -25.46 28.23 -16.40
C ASN A 245 -26.23 29.29 -17.22
N SER A 246 -27.09 30.06 -16.54
CA SER A 246 -27.95 31.08 -17.14
C SER A 246 -27.25 32.43 -17.20
N VAL A 247 -26.26 32.55 -18.08
CA VAL A 247 -25.33 33.70 -18.16
C VAL A 247 -26.06 35.03 -18.30
N GLU A 248 -27.07 35.11 -19.17
CA GLU A 248 -27.85 36.33 -19.41
C GLU A 248 -28.67 36.73 -18.18
N CYS A 249 -29.28 35.75 -17.51
CA CYS A 249 -30.02 35.97 -16.28
C CYS A 249 -29.08 36.41 -15.15
N VAL A 250 -27.92 35.77 -14.99
CA VAL A 250 -26.89 36.16 -14.01
C VAL A 250 -26.45 37.61 -14.24
N LYS A 251 -26.19 38.00 -15.49
CA LYS A 251 -25.79 39.38 -15.84
C LYS A 251 -26.86 40.40 -15.43
N TYR A 252 -28.13 40.09 -15.68
CA TYR A 252 -29.24 40.97 -15.34
C TYR A 252 -29.48 41.04 -13.82
N LEU A 253 -29.49 39.89 -13.14
CA LEU A 253 -29.63 39.77 -11.68
C LEU A 253 -28.55 40.56 -10.94
N LEU A 254 -27.30 40.50 -11.40
CA LEU A 254 -26.19 41.28 -10.85
C LEU A 254 -26.30 42.79 -11.15
N HIS A 255 -26.96 43.18 -12.26
CA HIS A 255 -27.23 44.58 -12.57
C HIS A 255 -28.29 45.19 -11.64
N ILE A 256 -29.26 44.39 -11.20
CA ILE A 256 -30.31 44.80 -10.24
C ILE A 256 -29.73 44.99 -8.82
N GLY A 257 -28.52 44.51 -8.56
CA GLY A 257 -27.82 44.71 -7.28
C GLY A 257 -28.04 43.59 -6.27
N ILE A 258 -28.40 42.39 -6.72
CA ILE A 258 -28.40 41.19 -5.87
C ILE A 258 -26.98 40.93 -5.38
N ASP A 259 -26.82 40.67 -4.08
CA ASP A 259 -25.52 40.41 -3.48
C ASP A 259 -24.93 39.09 -4.04
N PRO A 260 -23.75 39.12 -4.68
CA PRO A 260 -23.08 37.91 -5.16
C PRO A 260 -22.52 37.02 -4.04
N ASN A 261 -22.55 37.45 -2.78
CA ASN A 261 -22.00 36.70 -1.63
C ASN A 261 -23.05 36.01 -0.78
N THR A 262 -24.27 35.86 -1.30
CA THR A 262 -25.31 35.08 -0.63
C THR A 262 -24.83 33.66 -0.38
N LEU A 263 -25.27 33.06 0.72
CA LEU A 263 -24.88 31.71 1.11
C LEU A 263 -26.08 30.76 0.95
N ASP A 264 -25.86 29.63 0.31
CA ASP A 264 -26.84 28.55 0.27
C ASP A 264 -26.94 27.78 1.60
N THR A 265 -27.76 26.73 1.64
CA THR A 265 -27.92 25.86 2.81
C THR A 265 -26.64 25.17 3.24
N ASN A 266 -25.73 24.94 2.28
CA ASN A 266 -24.44 24.27 2.48
C ASN A 266 -23.33 25.28 2.80
N GLY A 267 -23.67 26.57 2.85
CA GLY A 267 -22.75 27.67 3.07
C GLY A 267 -21.83 27.95 1.88
N ASN A 268 -22.21 27.55 0.67
CA ASN A 268 -21.52 27.90 -0.57
C ASN A 268 -22.06 29.22 -1.11
N THR A 269 -21.21 29.99 -1.78
CA THR A 269 -21.61 31.17 -2.55
C THR A 269 -21.90 30.78 -4.02
N PRO A 270 -22.57 31.63 -4.82
CA PRO A 270 -22.73 31.40 -6.25
C PRO A 270 -21.38 31.23 -6.97
N LEU A 271 -20.31 31.88 -6.48
CA LEU A 271 -18.96 31.72 -7.02
C LEU A 271 -18.41 30.29 -6.82
N HIS A 272 -18.72 29.64 -5.70
CA HIS A 272 -18.34 28.25 -5.45
C HIS A 272 -18.99 27.31 -6.48
N TRP A 273 -20.29 27.49 -6.76
CA TRP A 273 -20.99 26.71 -7.77
C TRP A 273 -20.44 26.92 -9.17
N ALA A 274 -20.15 28.17 -9.55
CA ALA A 274 -19.52 28.48 -10.85
C ALA A 274 -18.17 27.77 -11.00
N ALA A 275 -17.36 27.77 -9.94
CA ALA A 275 -16.06 27.10 -9.91
C ALA A 275 -16.17 25.56 -9.90
N GLU A 276 -17.15 25.01 -9.18
CA GLU A 276 -17.39 23.56 -9.11
C GLU A 276 -17.89 22.98 -10.44
N LYS A 277 -18.69 23.73 -11.20
CA LYS A 277 -19.21 23.28 -12.51
C LYS A 277 -18.38 23.72 -13.71
N GLY A 278 -17.40 24.61 -13.51
CA GLY A 278 -16.52 25.10 -14.57
C GLY A 278 -17.15 26.16 -15.47
N TYR A 279 -18.12 26.93 -14.97
CA TYR A 279 -18.82 27.96 -15.75
C TYR A 279 -18.05 29.28 -15.76
N THR A 280 -17.15 29.41 -16.73
CA THR A 280 -16.18 30.52 -16.84
C THR A 280 -16.85 31.88 -17.04
N GLU A 281 -17.88 31.99 -17.87
CA GLU A 281 -18.60 33.25 -18.11
C GLU A 281 -19.39 33.71 -16.89
N CYS A 282 -20.09 32.79 -16.20
CA CYS A 282 -20.75 33.10 -14.92
C CYS A 282 -19.73 33.58 -13.88
N LEU A 283 -18.56 32.93 -13.83
CA LEU A 283 -17.48 33.26 -12.92
C LEU A 283 -16.92 34.68 -13.20
N LYS A 284 -16.66 35.05 -14.46
CA LYS A 284 -16.25 36.41 -14.86
C LYS A 284 -17.26 37.48 -14.46
N LEU A 285 -18.55 37.22 -14.69
CA LEU A 285 -19.63 38.17 -14.35
C LEU A 285 -19.75 38.41 -12.84
N ILE A 286 -19.67 37.34 -12.04
CA ILE A 286 -19.76 37.43 -10.57
C ILE A 286 -18.55 38.20 -10.02
N LEU A 287 -17.34 37.86 -10.48
CA LEU A 287 -16.09 38.48 -10.03
C LEU A 287 -16.02 39.97 -10.37
N ALA A 288 -16.55 40.40 -11.52
CA ALA A 288 -16.60 41.81 -11.89
C ALA A 288 -17.41 42.68 -10.90
N LYS A 289 -18.31 42.07 -10.12
CA LYS A 289 -19.13 42.75 -9.10
C LYS A 289 -18.68 42.42 -7.67
N SER A 290 -18.09 41.25 -7.42
CA SER A 290 -17.68 40.78 -6.08
C SER A 290 -16.22 41.13 -5.72
N ASN A 291 -15.82 42.40 -5.89
CA ASN A 291 -14.42 42.84 -5.74
C ASN A 291 -13.76 42.66 -4.34
N LYS A 292 -14.39 42.02 -3.32
CA LYS A 292 -13.86 42.01 -1.94
C LYS A 292 -13.90 40.68 -1.15
N THR A 293 -14.42 39.58 -1.69
CA THR A 293 -14.72 38.37 -0.89
C THR A 293 -14.51 37.05 -1.63
N ILE A 294 -13.48 36.96 -2.47
CA ILE A 294 -13.19 35.76 -3.29
C ILE A 294 -12.76 34.55 -2.43
N ASN A 295 -12.12 34.80 -1.29
CA ASN A 295 -11.60 33.78 -0.37
C ASN A 295 -12.62 33.39 0.72
N LEU A 296 -13.92 33.40 0.42
CA LEU A 296 -14.91 32.87 1.36
C LEU A 296 -14.81 31.36 1.41
N ASN A 297 -14.83 30.81 2.62
CA ASN A 297 -14.81 29.38 2.84
C ASN A 297 -16.23 28.84 2.90
N SER A 298 -16.48 27.73 2.20
CA SER A 298 -17.70 26.94 2.38
C SER A 298 -17.82 26.43 3.82
N LYS A 299 -19.03 26.40 4.39
CA LYS A 299 -19.24 25.88 5.75
C LYS A 299 -18.95 24.39 5.89
N SER A 300 -19.10 23.61 4.83
CA SER A 300 -19.02 22.14 4.89
C SER A 300 -17.60 21.59 4.90
N LYS A 301 -16.71 22.12 4.04
CA LYS A 301 -15.34 21.62 3.83
C LYS A 301 -14.26 22.68 4.06
N GLN A 302 -14.67 23.90 4.45
CA GLN A 302 -13.84 25.12 4.44
C GLN A 302 -13.09 25.31 3.10
N SER A 303 -13.63 24.80 2.00
CA SER A 303 -13.06 24.94 0.67
C SER A 303 -13.47 26.29 0.08
N THR A 304 -12.53 26.98 -0.55
CA THR A 304 -12.80 28.15 -1.38
C THR A 304 -13.19 27.76 -2.81
N ALA A 305 -13.71 28.71 -3.60
CA ALA A 305 -13.97 28.51 -5.02
C ALA A 305 -12.74 28.00 -5.79
N LEU A 306 -11.53 28.48 -5.44
CA LEU A 306 -10.29 28.01 -6.05
C LEU A 306 -10.00 26.53 -5.76
N HIS A 307 -10.31 26.04 -4.55
CA HIS A 307 -10.19 24.61 -4.23
C HIS A 307 -11.11 23.76 -5.10
N MET A 308 -12.36 24.19 -5.30
CA MET A 308 -13.34 23.46 -6.12
C MET A 308 -12.96 23.43 -7.60
N ALA A 309 -12.52 24.56 -8.15
CA ALA A 309 -12.01 24.63 -9.53
C ALA A 309 -10.78 23.73 -9.72
N ALA A 310 -9.86 23.73 -8.76
CA ALA A 310 -8.66 22.89 -8.79
C ALA A 310 -8.97 21.40 -8.63
N GLU A 311 -9.92 21.00 -7.77
CA GLU A 311 -10.31 19.61 -7.56
C GLU A 311 -10.94 18.98 -8.82
N ASN A 312 -11.68 19.77 -9.60
CA ASN A 312 -12.30 19.33 -10.83
C ASN A 312 -11.42 19.56 -12.08
N GLY A 313 -10.29 20.24 -11.93
CA GLY A 313 -9.32 20.46 -13.01
C GLY A 313 -9.74 21.52 -14.04
N TYR A 314 -10.61 22.47 -13.68
CA TYR A 314 -11.05 23.53 -14.58
C TYR A 314 -10.01 24.65 -14.67
N THR A 315 -9.06 24.51 -15.59
CA THR A 315 -7.90 25.40 -15.78
C THR A 315 -8.28 26.85 -16.00
N GLU A 316 -9.24 27.13 -16.89
CA GLU A 316 -9.69 28.50 -17.16
C GLU A 316 -10.31 29.15 -15.91
N CYS A 317 -11.08 28.40 -15.12
CA CYS A 317 -11.64 28.89 -13.86
C CYS A 317 -10.54 29.18 -12.82
N VAL A 318 -9.54 28.30 -12.70
CA VAL A 318 -8.36 28.52 -11.85
C VAL A 318 -7.62 29.79 -12.27
N GLN A 319 -7.41 29.98 -13.57
CA GLN A 319 -6.75 31.16 -14.12
C GLN A 319 -7.53 32.44 -13.78
N ILE A 320 -8.84 32.49 -14.03
CA ILE A 320 -9.66 33.68 -13.76
C ILE A 320 -9.70 34.01 -12.26
N LEU A 321 -9.85 33.00 -11.40
CA LEU A 321 -9.85 33.19 -9.94
C LEU A 321 -8.52 33.75 -9.44
N LEU A 322 -7.40 33.28 -9.98
CA LEU A 322 -6.08 33.77 -9.60
C LEU A 322 -5.81 35.20 -10.10
N HIS A 323 -6.19 35.52 -11.34
CA HIS A 323 -6.06 36.88 -11.89
C HIS A 323 -6.94 37.91 -11.18
N SER A 324 -8.05 37.47 -10.58
CA SER A 324 -8.94 38.33 -9.78
C SER A 324 -8.48 38.51 -8.33
N GLY A 325 -7.32 37.97 -7.94
CA GLY A 325 -6.73 38.17 -6.61
C GLY A 325 -7.08 37.10 -5.57
N SER A 326 -7.56 35.93 -5.99
CA SER A 326 -7.69 34.76 -5.10
C SER A 326 -6.33 34.38 -4.53
N ALA A 327 -6.27 34.09 -3.23
CA ALA A 327 -5.03 33.66 -2.61
C ALA A 327 -4.69 32.23 -3.07
N HIS A 328 -3.47 32.01 -3.55
CA HIS A 328 -3.01 30.69 -4.03
C HIS A 328 -2.65 29.74 -2.89
N SER A 329 -2.41 30.25 -1.67
CA SER A 329 -1.99 29.50 -0.48
C SER A 329 -3.11 29.23 0.52
N VAL A 330 -4.37 29.30 0.11
CA VAL A 330 -5.50 29.00 1.01
C VAL A 330 -5.49 27.52 1.39
N ILE A 331 -6.02 27.19 2.56
CA ILE A 331 -6.11 25.83 3.07
C ILE A 331 -7.57 25.48 3.37
N ASN A 332 -7.95 24.24 3.07
CA ASN A 332 -9.25 23.69 3.47
C ASN A 332 -9.18 22.98 4.85
N ASP A 333 -10.27 22.34 5.28
CA ASP A 333 -10.33 21.61 6.56
C ASP A 333 -9.27 20.52 6.71
N LYS A 334 -8.86 19.90 5.59
CA LYS A 334 -7.81 18.88 5.55
C LYS A 334 -6.40 19.48 5.41
N LYS A 335 -6.27 20.80 5.59
CA LYS A 335 -5.05 21.58 5.34
C LYS A 335 -4.49 21.41 3.92
N GLN A 336 -5.32 21.00 2.97
CA GLN A 336 -4.91 20.86 1.58
C GLN A 336 -4.95 22.24 0.93
N THR A 337 -3.91 22.54 0.16
CA THR A 337 -3.87 23.71 -0.71
C THR A 337 -4.52 23.41 -2.07
N PRO A 338 -4.88 24.43 -2.87
CA PRO A 338 -5.35 24.23 -4.24
C PRO A 338 -4.39 23.39 -5.09
N LEU A 339 -3.08 23.51 -4.83
CA LEU A 339 -2.05 22.72 -5.50
C LEU A 339 -2.20 21.20 -5.24
N HIS A 340 -2.55 20.81 -4.02
CA HIS A 340 -2.81 19.39 -3.70
C HIS A 340 -4.00 18.85 -4.49
N LEU A 341 -5.07 19.65 -4.60
CA LEU A 341 -6.29 19.27 -5.31
C LEU A 341 -6.07 19.23 -6.83
N ALA A 342 -5.36 20.20 -7.41
CA ALA A 342 -4.97 20.21 -8.81
C ALA A 342 -4.10 18.98 -9.17
N ALA A 343 -3.17 18.62 -8.29
CA ALA A 343 -2.36 17.42 -8.44
C ALA A 343 -3.21 16.13 -8.39
N LYS A 344 -4.18 16.05 -7.46
CA LYS A 344 -5.14 14.93 -7.37
C LYS A 344 -6.09 14.85 -8.58
N ALA A 345 -6.43 15.99 -9.16
CA ALA A 345 -7.24 16.12 -10.38
C ALA A 345 -6.47 15.71 -11.64
N GLN A 346 -5.13 15.61 -11.56
CA GLN A 346 -4.25 15.24 -12.67
C GLN A 346 -4.17 16.31 -13.78
N CYS A 347 -4.38 17.57 -13.41
CA CYS A 347 -4.35 18.68 -14.34
C CYS A 347 -3.00 19.41 -14.27
N ALA A 348 -2.07 19.10 -15.18
CA ALA A 348 -0.74 19.69 -15.21
C ALA A 348 -0.78 21.21 -15.43
N GLU A 349 -1.66 21.70 -16.31
CA GLU A 349 -1.83 23.13 -16.59
C GLU A 349 -2.26 23.91 -15.34
N SER A 350 -3.23 23.40 -14.56
CA SER A 350 -3.64 24.05 -13.31
C SER A 350 -2.51 24.08 -12.27
N VAL A 351 -1.68 23.03 -12.26
CA VAL A 351 -0.50 22.94 -11.39
C VAL A 351 0.55 23.97 -11.83
N GLU A 352 0.84 24.09 -13.12
CA GLU A 352 1.79 25.09 -13.65
C GLU A 352 1.35 26.52 -13.29
N ILE A 353 0.09 26.88 -13.55
CA ILE A 353 -0.43 28.23 -13.24
C ILE A 353 -0.32 28.54 -11.74
N LEU A 354 -0.63 27.58 -10.87
CA LEU A 354 -0.51 27.78 -9.41
C LEU A 354 0.94 27.98 -8.98
N LEU A 355 1.88 27.26 -9.60
CA LEU A 355 3.31 27.34 -9.30
C LEU A 355 3.95 28.63 -9.83
N GLU A 356 3.55 29.08 -11.03
CA GLU A 356 3.97 30.37 -11.60
C GLU A 356 3.63 31.55 -10.70
N LEU A 357 2.51 31.46 -9.97
CA LEU A 357 2.06 32.47 -9.02
C LEU A 357 2.65 32.31 -7.61
N GLY A 358 3.62 31.41 -7.42
CA GLY A 358 4.36 31.27 -6.18
C GLY A 358 3.69 30.40 -5.13
N ALA A 359 2.82 29.44 -5.52
CA ALA A 359 2.36 28.42 -4.59
C ALA A 359 3.51 27.56 -4.07
N ASP A 360 3.52 27.29 -2.77
CA ASP A 360 4.54 26.42 -2.15
C ASP A 360 4.35 24.96 -2.61
N VAL A 361 5.33 24.48 -3.38
CA VAL A 361 5.39 23.12 -3.93
C VAL A 361 5.43 22.06 -2.82
N ASN A 362 6.06 22.40 -1.69
CA ASN A 362 6.31 21.48 -0.58
C ASN A 362 5.36 21.69 0.59
N ALA A 363 4.25 22.42 0.38
CA ALA A 363 3.20 22.56 1.36
C ALA A 363 2.70 21.18 1.82
N LEU A 364 2.38 21.07 3.11
CA LEU A 364 1.98 19.81 3.74
C LEU A 364 0.50 19.83 4.10
N ASP A 365 -0.21 18.77 3.75
CA ASP A 365 -1.58 18.53 4.20
C ASP A 365 -1.63 18.00 5.65
N PHE A 366 -2.83 17.67 6.14
CA PHE A 366 -3.04 17.12 7.48
C PHE A 366 -2.25 15.82 7.76
N ASP A 367 -2.07 14.98 6.74
CA ASP A 367 -1.30 13.72 6.82
C ASP A 367 0.19 13.93 6.52
N LYS A 368 0.67 15.18 6.46
CA LYS A 368 2.03 15.56 6.05
C LYS A 368 2.38 15.13 4.63
N ARG A 369 1.40 14.98 3.76
CA ARG A 369 1.61 14.71 2.33
C ARG A 369 1.82 16.00 1.59
N THR A 370 2.66 15.95 0.57
CA THR A 370 2.88 17.03 -0.40
C THR A 370 1.98 16.88 -1.62
N ALA A 371 1.93 17.92 -2.47
CA ALA A 371 1.27 17.83 -3.77
C ALA A 371 1.80 16.65 -4.62
N LEU A 372 3.08 16.31 -4.47
CA LEU A 372 3.69 15.17 -5.16
C LEU A 372 3.11 13.82 -4.72
N HIS A 373 2.75 13.66 -3.44
CA HIS A 373 2.04 12.46 -2.98
C HIS A 373 0.65 12.35 -3.64
N SER A 374 -0.05 13.48 -3.74
CA SER A 374 -1.38 13.56 -4.35
C SER A 374 -1.36 13.32 -5.87
N ALA A 375 -0.29 13.72 -6.54
CA ALA A 375 -0.09 13.50 -7.98
C ALA A 375 0.00 12.02 -8.36
N VAL A 376 0.46 11.17 -7.44
CA VAL A 376 0.82 9.77 -7.69
C VAL A 376 -0.34 8.80 -7.35
N CYS A 377 -1.53 9.32 -7.04
CA CYS A 377 -2.70 8.51 -6.66
C CYS A 377 -3.48 7.87 -7.82
N LYS A 378 -3.37 8.39 -9.05
CA LYS A 378 -4.13 7.92 -10.23
C LYS A 378 -3.16 7.45 -11.33
N ALA A 379 -3.66 6.84 -12.41
CA ALA A 379 -2.79 6.18 -13.40
C ALA A 379 -2.59 6.92 -14.72
N PHE A 380 -3.60 7.64 -15.24
CA PHE A 380 -3.60 8.02 -16.66
C PHE A 380 -2.72 9.23 -17.03
N LEU A 381 -2.52 10.19 -16.12
CA LEU A 381 -1.85 11.48 -16.42
C LEU A 381 -0.81 11.89 -15.38
N SER A 382 -0.44 10.98 -14.47
CA SER A 382 0.39 11.31 -13.30
C SER A 382 1.82 11.67 -13.64
N PHE A 383 2.35 11.13 -14.74
CA PHE A 383 3.71 11.41 -15.17
C PHE A 383 3.92 12.91 -15.43
N HIS A 384 3.05 13.57 -16.21
CA HIS A 384 3.19 14.98 -16.54
C HIS A 384 3.12 15.88 -15.31
N VAL A 385 2.19 15.60 -14.39
CA VAL A 385 2.06 16.36 -13.14
C VAL A 385 3.28 16.19 -12.24
N VAL A 386 3.78 14.96 -12.10
CA VAL A 386 5.01 14.66 -11.35
C VAL A 386 6.21 15.36 -11.99
N GLU A 387 6.31 15.37 -13.31
CA GLU A 387 7.38 16.03 -14.04
C GLU A 387 7.39 17.54 -13.75
N VAL A 388 6.24 18.21 -13.86
CA VAL A 388 6.07 19.63 -13.56
C VAL A 388 6.45 19.93 -12.10
N LEU A 389 5.89 19.21 -11.14
CA LEU A 389 6.17 19.45 -9.71
C LEU A 389 7.67 19.33 -9.40
N VAL A 390 8.34 18.31 -9.96
CA VAL A 390 9.78 18.12 -9.75
C VAL A 390 10.61 19.18 -10.48
N LYS A 391 10.20 19.65 -11.67
CA LYS A 391 10.84 20.78 -12.37
C LYS A 391 10.83 22.06 -11.51
N TRP A 392 9.73 22.30 -10.79
CA TRP A 392 9.58 23.44 -9.88
C TRP A 392 10.19 23.22 -8.47
N GLY A 393 10.95 22.13 -8.26
CA GLY A 393 11.69 21.90 -7.01
C GLY A 393 10.93 21.14 -5.92
N ALA A 394 9.94 20.31 -6.28
CA ALA A 394 9.31 19.39 -5.34
C ALA A 394 10.34 18.44 -4.72
N ASN A 395 10.34 18.32 -3.40
CA ASN A 395 11.19 17.36 -2.70
C ASN A 395 10.58 15.95 -2.78
N VAL A 396 11.29 15.07 -3.48
CA VAL A 396 10.88 13.68 -3.74
C VAL A 396 10.96 12.75 -2.53
N ASN A 397 11.64 13.17 -1.46
CA ASN A 397 11.97 12.32 -0.30
C ASN A 397 11.18 12.64 0.97
N ILE A 398 10.23 13.60 0.91
CA ILE A 398 9.37 13.90 2.06
C ILE A 398 8.50 12.68 2.36
N GLN A 399 8.40 12.30 3.62
CA GLN A 399 7.55 11.19 4.06
C GLN A 399 6.27 11.71 4.69
N ASP A 400 5.16 11.01 4.43
CA ASP A 400 3.90 11.25 5.11
C ASP A 400 3.92 10.78 6.57
N LYS A 401 2.81 10.98 7.29
CA LYS A 401 2.64 10.56 8.69
C LYS A 401 2.91 9.06 8.92
N TYR A 402 2.73 8.22 7.91
CA TYR A 402 2.92 6.77 7.98
C TYR A 402 4.29 6.31 7.43
N GLY A 403 5.16 7.26 7.08
CA GLY A 403 6.48 6.99 6.54
C GLY A 403 6.50 6.69 5.04
N TYR A 404 5.39 6.85 4.31
CA TYR A 404 5.37 6.70 2.86
C TYR A 404 5.96 7.94 2.20
N ALA A 405 7.07 7.76 1.50
CA ALA A 405 7.55 8.73 0.51
C ALA A 405 6.75 8.60 -0.82
N PRO A 406 6.74 9.64 -1.70
CA PRO A 406 6.09 9.59 -3.00
C PRO A 406 6.47 8.38 -3.84
N LEU A 407 7.75 7.95 -3.76
CA LEU A 407 8.25 6.75 -4.45
C LEU A 407 7.52 5.46 -4.00
N HIS A 408 7.20 5.33 -2.70
CA HIS A 408 6.48 4.17 -2.20
C HIS A 408 5.06 4.12 -2.78
N ILE A 409 4.36 5.27 -2.80
CA ILE A 409 3.00 5.36 -3.34
C ILE A 409 3.02 5.09 -4.85
N ALA A 410 4.01 5.60 -5.58
CA ALA A 410 4.18 5.34 -7.02
C ALA A 410 4.35 3.85 -7.31
N ALA A 411 5.17 3.17 -6.50
CA ALA A 411 5.41 1.75 -6.63
C ALA A 411 4.18 0.91 -6.23
N LEU A 412 3.43 1.32 -5.21
CA LEU A 412 2.19 0.66 -4.78
C LEU A 412 1.09 0.73 -5.84
N ASN A 413 0.97 1.88 -6.50
CA ASN A 413 -0.01 2.13 -7.57
C ASN A 413 0.47 1.65 -8.94
N GLU A 414 1.60 0.94 -9.01
CA GLU A 414 2.14 0.31 -10.22
C GLU A 414 2.49 1.32 -11.34
N LEU A 415 2.83 2.57 -10.96
CA LEU A 415 3.15 3.67 -11.88
C LEU A 415 4.63 3.64 -12.31
N SER A 416 5.01 2.66 -13.14
CA SER A 416 6.40 2.43 -13.56
C SER A 416 7.11 3.69 -14.10
N GLN A 417 6.46 4.48 -14.95
CA GLN A 417 7.03 5.72 -15.50
C GLN A 417 7.33 6.77 -14.43
N CYS A 418 6.43 6.93 -13.44
CA CYS A 418 6.64 7.85 -12.33
C CYS A 418 7.75 7.34 -11.40
N VAL A 419 7.77 6.04 -11.13
CA VAL A 419 8.83 5.38 -10.34
C VAL A 419 10.20 5.61 -10.99
N ASP A 420 10.31 5.35 -12.30
CA ASP A 420 11.55 5.54 -13.05
C ASP A 420 12.03 6.99 -13.00
N PHE A 421 11.12 7.94 -13.23
CA PHE A 421 11.43 9.36 -13.19
C PHE A 421 11.85 9.84 -11.78
N LEU A 422 11.14 9.42 -10.74
CA LEU A 422 11.48 9.75 -9.36
C LEU A 422 12.84 9.18 -8.96
N ILE A 423 13.16 7.94 -9.36
CA ILE A 423 14.48 7.34 -9.14
C ILE A 423 15.56 8.17 -9.83
N ILE A 424 15.37 8.55 -11.10
CA ILE A 424 16.32 9.40 -11.84
C ILE A 424 16.54 10.73 -11.10
N LYS A 425 15.46 11.33 -10.58
CA LYS A 425 15.49 12.61 -9.86
C LYS A 425 15.97 12.54 -8.41
N GLY A 426 16.45 11.38 -7.96
CA GLY A 426 17.12 11.26 -6.66
C GLY A 426 16.24 10.78 -5.51
N ALA A 427 15.11 10.13 -5.81
CA ALA A 427 14.30 9.49 -4.79
C ALA A 427 15.08 8.38 -4.06
N ASP A 428 14.94 8.34 -2.75
CA ASP A 428 15.65 7.40 -1.88
C ASP A 428 14.96 6.03 -1.87
N ILE A 429 15.63 5.06 -2.47
CA ILE A 429 15.21 3.67 -2.61
C ILE A 429 15.30 2.91 -1.27
N SER A 430 16.14 3.40 -0.36
CA SER A 430 16.39 2.79 0.95
C SER A 430 15.45 3.26 2.06
N SER A 431 14.67 4.30 1.77
CA SER A 431 13.68 4.82 2.70
C SER A 431 12.70 3.73 3.14
N ARG A 432 12.34 3.72 4.42
CA ARG A 432 11.44 2.75 5.04
C ARG A 432 10.18 3.41 5.55
N THR A 433 9.06 2.70 5.43
CA THR A 433 7.79 3.05 6.06
C THR A 433 7.79 2.69 7.53
N VAL A 434 6.78 3.14 8.28
CA VAL A 434 6.60 2.74 9.70
C VAL A 434 6.48 1.22 9.86
N GLY A 435 5.98 0.50 8.84
CA GLY A 435 5.92 -0.96 8.82
C GLY A 435 7.25 -1.66 8.47
N GLY A 436 8.35 -0.92 8.32
CA GLY A 436 9.68 -1.47 8.02
C GLY A 436 9.92 -1.86 6.55
N MET A 437 8.90 -1.73 5.69
CA MET A 437 9.02 -1.99 4.26
C MET A 437 9.84 -0.89 3.59
N SER A 438 10.87 -1.28 2.83
CA SER A 438 11.66 -0.34 2.03
C SER A 438 10.98 -0.05 0.68
N ALA A 439 11.25 1.11 0.09
CA ALA A 439 10.76 1.43 -1.26
C ALA A 439 11.20 0.37 -2.29
N LEU A 440 12.45 -0.12 -2.19
CA LEU A 440 12.95 -1.19 -3.05
C LEU A 440 12.13 -2.48 -2.96
N SER A 441 11.71 -2.88 -1.75
CA SER A 441 10.94 -4.10 -1.55
C SER A 441 9.59 -4.05 -2.29
N ILE A 442 8.95 -2.87 -2.29
CA ILE A 442 7.69 -2.64 -2.99
C ILE A 442 7.93 -2.63 -4.50
N ILE A 443 8.97 -1.95 -4.98
CA ILE A 443 9.35 -1.91 -6.40
C ILE A 443 9.61 -3.33 -6.91
N ASN A 444 10.35 -4.15 -6.17
CA ASN A 444 10.64 -5.51 -6.57
C ASN A 444 9.38 -6.38 -6.69
N ARG A 445 8.39 -6.16 -5.82
CA ARG A 445 7.13 -6.93 -5.83
C ARG A 445 6.13 -6.44 -6.89
N LYS A 446 6.04 -5.12 -7.09
CA LYS A 446 4.97 -4.48 -7.87
C LYS A 446 5.42 -3.93 -9.22
N THR A 447 6.65 -3.41 -9.32
CA THR A 447 7.19 -2.74 -10.52
C THR A 447 8.60 -3.24 -10.86
N PRO A 448 8.77 -4.53 -11.21
CA PRO A 448 10.09 -5.11 -11.46
C PRO A 448 10.82 -4.48 -12.66
N THR A 449 10.09 -3.85 -13.59
CA THR A 449 10.69 -3.14 -14.74
C THR A 449 11.59 -1.99 -14.30
N SER A 450 11.23 -1.30 -13.22
CA SER A 450 11.94 -0.12 -12.73
C SER A 450 13.27 -0.43 -12.05
N ILE A 451 13.54 -1.71 -11.74
CA ILE A 451 14.85 -2.21 -11.27
C ILE A 451 15.94 -1.91 -12.31
N ASN A 452 15.61 -1.98 -13.61
CA ASN A 452 16.55 -1.64 -14.68
C ASN A 452 16.95 -0.16 -14.65
N THR A 453 16.06 0.73 -14.21
CA THR A 453 16.36 2.16 -14.06
C THR A 453 17.36 2.40 -12.93
N ILE A 454 17.23 1.67 -11.82
CA ILE A 454 18.22 1.69 -10.73
C ILE A 454 19.59 1.24 -11.26
N LYS A 455 19.63 0.17 -12.08
CA LYS A 455 20.86 -0.31 -12.70
C LYS A 455 21.47 0.74 -13.64
N LYS A 456 20.67 1.34 -14.53
CA LYS A 456 21.13 2.43 -15.41
C LYS A 456 21.70 3.61 -14.63
N LYS A 457 21.12 3.93 -13.47
CA LYS A 457 21.61 5.00 -12.60
C LYS A 457 22.96 4.64 -11.95
N LEU A 458 23.17 3.38 -11.61
CA LEU A 458 24.47 2.87 -11.17
C LEU A 458 25.50 2.91 -12.31
N ASP A 459 25.11 2.57 -13.54
CA ASP A 459 25.96 2.64 -14.72
C ASP A 459 26.40 4.09 -15.02
N GLN A 460 25.48 5.06 -14.88
CA GLN A 460 25.76 6.50 -15.05
C GLN A 460 26.76 7.06 -14.03
N ALA A 461 26.93 6.40 -12.88
CA ALA A 461 27.91 6.79 -11.86
C ALA A 461 29.34 6.34 -12.22
N ILE A 462 29.53 5.58 -13.30
CA ILE A 462 30.83 5.18 -13.81
C ILE A 462 31.13 6.03 -15.05
N SER A 463 32.20 6.84 -14.98
CA SER A 463 32.66 7.66 -16.09
C SER A 463 34.08 7.26 -16.52
N LEU A 464 34.36 7.37 -17.81
CA LEU A 464 35.66 7.12 -18.41
C LEU A 464 36.27 8.48 -18.77
N ASN A 465 37.44 8.79 -18.21
CA ASN A 465 38.19 9.98 -18.57
C ASN A 465 39.28 9.58 -19.57
N ASP A 466 39.08 9.94 -20.84
CA ASP A 466 40.06 9.71 -21.90
C ASP A 466 40.88 10.99 -22.09
N GLN A 467 41.96 11.13 -21.32
CA GLN A 467 42.90 12.22 -21.56
C GLN A 467 43.73 11.88 -22.80
N ALA A 468 43.43 12.53 -23.92
CA ALA A 468 44.06 12.31 -25.23
C ALA A 468 45.61 12.39 -25.25
N SER A 469 46.26 12.83 -24.15
CA SER A 469 47.71 12.92 -24.00
C SER A 469 48.35 11.76 -23.21
N ALA A 470 47.59 10.92 -22.51
CA ALA A 470 48.11 9.79 -21.75
C ALA A 470 47.58 8.48 -22.35
N LYS A 471 48.43 7.47 -22.51
CA LYS A 471 48.04 6.10 -22.93
C LYS A 471 47.17 5.37 -21.90
N GLU A 472 46.65 6.06 -20.89
CA GLU A 472 45.98 5.49 -19.73
C GLU A 472 44.55 6.04 -19.65
N VAL A 473 43.59 5.13 -19.71
CA VAL A 473 42.16 5.44 -19.53
C VAL A 473 41.86 5.34 -18.03
N GLU A 474 41.53 6.47 -17.41
CA GLU A 474 41.15 6.50 -15.99
C GLU A 474 39.65 6.23 -15.84
N LEU A 475 39.29 5.21 -15.06
CA LEU A 475 37.91 4.90 -14.71
C LEU A 475 37.56 5.59 -13.39
N ILE A 476 36.65 6.56 -13.45
CA ILE A 476 36.17 7.34 -12.30
C ILE A 476 34.82 6.77 -11.85
N MET A 477 34.75 6.40 -10.57
CA MET A 477 33.56 5.85 -9.93
C MET A 477 33.01 6.81 -8.89
N ASP A 478 31.80 7.32 -9.13
CA ASP A 478 31.10 8.24 -8.23
C ASP A 478 30.29 7.49 -7.17
N PHE A 479 30.85 7.35 -5.97
CA PHE A 479 30.16 6.70 -4.84
C PHE A 479 29.07 7.56 -4.19
N ARG A 480 28.89 8.82 -4.61
CA ARG A 480 27.88 9.75 -4.05
C ARG A 480 26.47 9.16 -4.10
N TYR A 481 26.15 8.39 -5.13
CA TYR A 481 24.86 7.72 -5.24
C TYR A 481 24.63 6.67 -4.14
N LEU A 482 25.66 5.91 -3.75
CA LEU A 482 25.58 4.95 -2.64
C LEU A 482 25.51 5.65 -1.27
N LEU A 483 25.98 6.91 -1.22
CA LEU A 483 26.13 7.71 0.00
C LEU A 483 25.06 8.81 0.13
N GLN A 484 23.92 8.71 -0.56
CA GLN A 484 22.88 9.74 -0.60
C GLN A 484 22.42 10.21 0.80
N ASN A 485 22.49 9.34 1.82
CA ASN A 485 22.16 9.67 3.21
C ASN A 485 23.34 9.43 4.16
N PRO A 486 24.19 10.44 4.44
CA PRO A 486 25.25 10.30 5.43
C PRO A 486 24.72 10.15 6.86
N SER A 487 23.49 10.62 7.14
CA SER A 487 22.88 10.65 8.47
C SER A 487 22.41 9.27 8.96
N GLN A 488 21.98 8.40 8.06
CA GLN A 488 21.48 7.07 8.42
C GLN A 488 22.59 6.02 8.34
N GLY A 489 23.63 6.25 7.53
CA GLY A 489 24.83 5.41 7.46
C GLY A 489 25.13 4.91 6.06
N GLU A 490 26.42 4.85 5.73
CA GLU A 490 26.96 4.60 4.39
C GLU A 490 26.64 3.21 3.77
N ILE A 491 26.05 2.28 4.54
CA ILE A 491 25.86 0.88 4.14
C ILE A 491 24.37 0.54 3.96
N ILE A 492 23.45 1.45 4.29
CA ILE A 492 22.02 1.13 4.30
C ILE A 492 21.50 0.69 2.94
N LEU A 493 21.91 1.38 1.86
CA LEU A 493 21.47 0.99 0.52
C LEU A 493 21.92 -0.45 0.19
N LEU A 494 23.15 -0.81 0.55
CA LEU A 494 23.69 -2.17 0.35
C LEU A 494 22.95 -3.20 1.20
N HIS A 495 22.67 -2.87 2.47
CA HIS A 495 21.88 -3.74 3.34
C HIS A 495 20.45 -3.92 2.82
N THR A 496 19.85 -2.87 2.27
CA THR A 496 18.51 -2.93 1.67
C THR A 496 18.50 -3.77 0.39
N LEU A 497 19.56 -3.69 -0.43
CA LEU A 497 19.76 -4.56 -1.59
C LEU A 497 19.92 -6.03 -1.18
N GLU A 498 20.65 -6.29 -0.08
CA GLU A 498 20.82 -7.62 0.49
C GLU A 498 19.50 -8.19 1.03
N GLU A 499 18.76 -7.43 1.84
CA GLU A 499 17.43 -7.82 2.34
C GLU A 499 16.45 -8.14 1.21
N CYS A 500 16.49 -7.35 0.12
CA CYS A 500 15.63 -7.57 -1.04
C CYS A 500 16.13 -8.70 -1.96
N GLY A 501 17.28 -9.32 -1.65
CA GLY A 501 17.85 -10.43 -2.42
C GLY A 501 18.43 -10.03 -3.78
N GLN A 502 18.73 -8.75 -4.01
CA GLN A 502 19.21 -8.23 -5.31
C GLN A 502 20.72 -8.45 -5.49
N LYS A 503 21.13 -9.73 -5.59
CA LYS A 503 22.53 -10.13 -5.74
C LYS A 503 23.19 -9.56 -7.00
N SER A 504 22.45 -9.48 -8.10
CA SER A 504 22.93 -8.93 -9.37
C SER A 504 23.33 -7.46 -9.26
N MET A 505 22.66 -6.68 -8.41
CA MET A 505 23.02 -5.28 -8.14
C MET A 505 24.24 -5.16 -7.24
N LEU A 506 24.45 -6.11 -6.32
CA LEU A 506 25.66 -6.16 -5.48
C LEU A 506 26.91 -6.53 -6.30
N GLU A 507 26.74 -7.31 -7.37
CA GLU A 507 27.82 -7.65 -8.32
C GLU A 507 28.22 -6.48 -9.24
N HIS A 508 27.43 -5.40 -9.26
CA HIS A 508 27.74 -4.22 -10.06
C HIS A 508 29.14 -3.67 -9.72
N PRO A 509 29.95 -3.23 -10.71
CA PRO A 509 31.32 -2.75 -10.49
C PRO A 509 31.43 -1.69 -9.39
N LEU A 510 30.49 -0.74 -9.34
CA LEU A 510 30.43 0.30 -8.31
C LEU A 510 30.28 -0.28 -6.89
N CYS A 511 29.30 -1.17 -6.69
CA CYS A 511 29.05 -1.81 -5.39
C CYS A 511 30.24 -2.69 -4.97
N LYS A 512 30.78 -3.44 -5.92
CA LYS A 512 31.95 -4.31 -5.70
C LYS A 512 33.20 -3.52 -5.34
N ALA A 513 33.47 -2.41 -6.03
CA ALA A 513 34.59 -1.53 -5.73
C ALA A 513 34.44 -0.91 -4.34
N PHE A 514 33.24 -0.42 -3.98
CA PHE A 514 32.98 0.13 -2.65
C PHE A 514 33.17 -0.92 -1.54
N LEU A 515 32.61 -2.11 -1.70
CA LEU A 515 32.79 -3.23 -0.77
C LEU A 515 34.26 -3.64 -0.67
N TYR A 516 35.00 -3.63 -1.78
CA TYR A 516 36.42 -3.92 -1.80
C TYR A 516 37.23 -2.87 -1.02
N LEU A 517 36.96 -1.58 -1.20
CA LEU A 517 37.61 -0.50 -0.45
C LEU A 517 37.32 -0.61 1.06
N LYS A 518 36.07 -0.89 1.44
CA LYS A 518 35.72 -1.14 2.85
C LYS A 518 36.42 -2.37 3.40
N TRP A 519 36.45 -3.47 2.64
CA TRP A 519 37.18 -4.67 2.99
C TRP A 519 38.66 -4.37 3.19
N GLN A 520 39.32 -3.61 2.31
CA GLN A 520 40.73 -3.27 2.42
C GLN A 520 41.06 -2.53 3.74
N LYS A 521 40.16 -1.66 4.19
CA LYS A 521 40.28 -0.94 5.48
C LYS A 521 40.10 -1.88 6.69
N ILE A 522 39.15 -2.81 6.62
CA ILE A 522 38.77 -3.69 7.75
C ILE A 522 39.63 -4.97 7.82
N ARG A 523 40.18 -5.42 6.70
CA ARG A 523 40.85 -6.71 6.54
C ARG A 523 42.00 -6.95 7.53
N ARG A 524 42.74 -5.91 7.93
CA ARG A 524 43.82 -6.06 8.94
C ARG A 524 43.26 -6.52 10.29
N PHE A 525 42.18 -5.89 10.76
CA PHE A 525 41.50 -6.29 12.00
C PHE A 525 40.90 -7.69 11.90
N TYR A 526 40.39 -8.04 10.73
CA TYR A 526 39.88 -9.40 10.46
C TYR A 526 40.97 -10.46 10.63
N PHE A 527 42.15 -10.27 10.04
CA PHE A 527 43.27 -11.22 10.18
C PHE A 527 43.79 -11.31 11.62
N VAL A 528 43.88 -10.18 12.33
CA VAL A 528 44.26 -10.19 13.76
C VAL A 528 43.25 -11.00 14.57
N ARG A 529 41.95 -10.82 14.30
CA ARG A 529 40.89 -11.61 14.92
C ARG A 529 41.03 -13.10 14.60
N LEU A 530 41.27 -13.46 13.34
CA LEU A 530 41.44 -14.85 12.92
C LEU A 530 42.62 -15.51 13.65
N ILE A 531 43.76 -14.83 13.74
CA ILE A 531 44.95 -15.33 14.45
C ILE A 531 44.66 -15.48 15.95
N PHE A 532 43.98 -14.51 16.55
CA PHE A 532 43.58 -14.56 17.96
C PHE A 532 42.65 -15.76 18.24
N ASP A 533 41.62 -15.95 17.42
CA ASP A 533 40.68 -17.06 17.57
C ASP A 533 41.38 -18.43 17.30
N ALA A 534 42.37 -18.49 16.39
CA ALA A 534 43.19 -19.69 16.17
C ALA A 534 44.11 -20.03 17.36
N ILE A 535 44.78 -19.03 17.95
CA ILE A 535 45.60 -19.21 19.15
C ILE A 535 44.73 -19.69 20.32
N PHE A 536 43.53 -19.11 20.48
CA PHE A 536 42.59 -19.52 21.51
C PHE A 536 42.19 -21.00 21.37
N VAL A 537 41.83 -21.45 20.16
CA VAL A 537 41.47 -22.86 19.92
C VAL A 537 42.65 -23.79 20.14
N LEU A 538 43.88 -23.39 19.78
CA LEU A 538 45.10 -24.17 20.06
C LEU A 538 45.43 -24.27 21.56
N LEU A 539 45.23 -23.18 22.32
CA LEU A 539 45.39 -23.21 23.77
C LEU A 539 44.32 -24.07 24.43
N LEU A 540 43.09 -24.00 23.94
CA LEU A 540 41.98 -24.83 24.39
C LEU A 540 42.25 -26.32 24.13
N THR A 541 42.73 -26.68 22.94
CA THR A 541 43.07 -28.07 22.62
C THR A 541 44.22 -28.57 23.48
N SER A 542 45.25 -27.74 23.67
CA SER A 542 46.38 -28.07 24.54
C SER A 542 45.94 -28.27 25.99
N TYR A 543 45.07 -27.41 26.51
CA TYR A 543 44.50 -27.53 27.85
C TYR A 543 43.68 -28.83 28.02
N VAL A 544 42.75 -29.11 27.11
CA VAL A 544 41.92 -30.33 27.19
C VAL A 544 42.77 -31.60 27.09
N MET A 545 43.76 -31.61 26.19
CA MET A 545 44.68 -32.75 26.06
C MET A 545 45.56 -32.96 27.30
N THR A 546 46.08 -31.90 27.91
CA THR A 546 46.90 -31.99 29.12
C THR A 546 46.08 -32.35 30.35
N ALA A 547 44.83 -31.86 30.46
CA ALA A 547 43.89 -32.25 31.50
C ALA A 547 43.53 -33.75 31.41
N LEU A 548 43.24 -34.25 30.19
CA LEU A 548 42.97 -35.66 29.96
C LEU A 548 44.20 -36.54 30.30
N ALA A 549 45.40 -36.12 29.87
CA ALA A 549 46.64 -36.84 30.17
C ALA A 549 46.91 -36.90 31.69
N HIS A 550 46.60 -35.83 32.43
CA HIS A 550 46.72 -35.80 33.89
C HIS A 550 45.72 -36.74 34.58
N ASP A 551 44.48 -36.81 34.09
CA ASP A 551 43.46 -37.73 34.62
C ASP A 551 43.85 -39.20 34.38
N CYS A 552 44.33 -39.54 33.17
CA CYS A 552 44.86 -40.88 32.87
C CYS A 552 46.05 -41.27 33.77
N TYR A 553 46.94 -40.32 34.05
CA TYR A 553 48.09 -40.53 34.93
C TYR A 553 47.70 -40.72 36.41
N ASN A 554 46.73 -39.95 36.91
CA ASN A 554 46.25 -40.12 38.27
C ASN A 554 45.47 -41.43 38.44
N LYS A 555 44.70 -41.82 37.43
CA LYS A 555 43.99 -43.11 37.42
C LYS A 555 44.97 -44.28 37.40
N SER A 556 46.06 -44.23 36.63
CA SER A 556 47.10 -45.27 36.66
C SER A 556 47.87 -45.31 37.98
N LYS A 557 48.15 -44.15 38.60
CA LYS A 557 48.80 -44.07 39.92
C LYS A 557 47.92 -44.63 41.04
N ASN A 558 46.61 -44.39 41.02
CA ASN A 558 45.68 -44.99 41.98
C ASN A 558 45.60 -46.51 41.81
N ILE A 559 45.63 -47.02 40.57
CA ILE A 559 45.69 -48.48 40.29
C ILE A 559 47.00 -49.10 40.85
N ILE A 560 48.12 -48.40 40.75
CA ILE A 560 49.42 -48.85 41.32
C ILE A 560 49.42 -48.78 42.86
N GLY A 561 48.67 -47.82 43.44
CA GLY A 561 48.48 -47.71 44.89
C GLY A 561 47.61 -48.83 45.49
N ASP A 562 46.57 -49.24 44.76
CA ASP A 562 45.69 -50.34 45.18
C ASP A 562 46.32 -51.73 44.96
N GLN A 563 47.29 -51.86 44.05
CA GLN A 563 48.05 -53.12 43.85
C GLN A 563 49.02 -53.47 44.99
N GLN A 564 49.25 -52.57 45.97
CA GLN A 564 50.04 -52.90 47.17
C GLN A 564 49.22 -53.51 48.32
N LEU A 565 47.91 -53.70 48.14
CA LEU A 565 47.00 -54.26 49.16
C LEU A 565 46.17 -55.43 48.65
N THR A 566 46.71 -56.29 47.78
CA THR A 566 46.24 -57.69 47.67
C THR A 566 47.23 -58.52 46.85
N GLU A 567 48.17 -59.18 47.53
CA GLU A 567 48.79 -60.38 46.99
C GLU A 567 47.81 -61.56 47.19
N SER A 568 47.14 -61.97 46.12
CA SER A 568 46.90 -63.40 45.85
C SER A 568 46.25 -63.59 44.48
N GLN A 569 46.93 -64.43 43.67
CA GLN A 569 46.52 -65.04 42.38
C GLN A 569 46.92 -64.31 41.08
N GLU A 570 48.17 -64.58 40.68
CA GLU A 570 48.59 -64.76 39.28
C GLU A 570 47.63 -65.76 38.58
N LEU A 571 47.28 -65.66 37.30
CA LEU A 571 48.17 -65.80 36.15
C LEU A 571 47.31 -65.62 34.87
N ASN A 572 47.40 -64.47 34.19
CA ASN A 572 47.22 -64.31 32.73
C ASN A 572 47.03 -62.82 32.38
N GLU A 573 48.09 -62.03 32.38
CA GLU A 573 48.11 -60.80 31.56
C GLU A 573 49.53 -60.26 31.31
N SER A 574 50.53 -61.14 31.27
CA SER A 574 51.94 -60.80 31.02
C SER A 574 52.26 -60.33 29.59
N LYS A 575 51.23 -59.94 28.79
CA LYS A 575 51.42 -59.34 27.45
C LYS A 575 50.91 -57.90 27.32
N HIS A 576 50.07 -57.39 28.23
CA HIS A 576 49.60 -55.99 28.16
C HIS A 576 50.40 -55.00 29.01
N GLN A 577 51.12 -55.47 30.03
CA GLN A 577 51.90 -54.61 30.94
C GLN A 577 53.16 -53.99 30.32
N ASN A 578 53.74 -54.59 29.28
CA ASN A 578 54.96 -54.05 28.65
C ASN A 578 54.71 -52.95 27.61
N ALA A 579 53.47 -52.79 27.11
CA ALA A 579 53.14 -51.74 26.14
C ALA A 579 52.87 -50.38 26.83
N CYS A 580 52.34 -50.38 28.05
CA CYS A 580 52.09 -49.15 28.80
C CYS A 580 53.35 -48.58 29.48
N ASN A 581 54.29 -49.43 29.89
CA ASN A 581 55.53 -48.96 30.54
C ASN A 581 56.55 -48.37 29.55
N LEU A 582 56.48 -48.69 28.25
CA LEU A 582 57.43 -48.15 27.26
C LEU A 582 57.07 -46.73 26.77
N LYS A 583 55.84 -46.25 27.01
CA LYS A 583 55.42 -44.88 26.64
C LYS A 583 55.48 -43.87 27.78
N VAL A 584 55.82 -44.30 29.00
CA VAL A 584 55.87 -43.43 30.19
C VAL A 584 57.28 -42.84 30.42
N ASN A 585 58.32 -43.35 29.77
CA ASN A 585 59.70 -42.88 29.95
C ASN A 585 60.19 -41.83 28.93
N MET A 586 59.32 -40.92 28.46
CA MET A 586 59.79 -39.76 27.68
C MET A 586 59.45 -38.39 28.27
N PHE A 587 58.83 -38.32 29.45
CA PHE A 587 58.80 -37.08 30.24
C PHE A 587 58.64 -37.44 31.73
N ASN A 588 59.52 -36.91 32.58
CA ASN A 588 59.30 -36.86 34.03
C ASN A 588 58.18 -35.84 34.33
N ILE A 589 56.92 -36.26 34.18
CA ILE A 589 55.68 -35.46 34.31
C ILE A 589 55.08 -35.63 35.71
N GLN A 590 55.69 -35.10 36.76
CA GLN A 590 55.02 -35.14 38.09
C GLN A 590 54.98 -33.80 38.82
N HIS A 591 56.04 -32.99 38.75
CA HIS A 591 56.02 -31.63 39.30
C HIS A 591 55.87 -30.52 38.24
N ILE A 592 56.16 -30.86 36.99
CA ILE A 592 56.12 -29.93 35.85
C ILE A 592 54.68 -29.82 35.29
N SER A 593 53.82 -30.83 35.45
CA SER A 593 52.45 -30.85 34.89
C SER A 593 51.45 -29.94 35.60
N HIS A 594 51.38 -29.95 36.93
CA HIS A 594 50.32 -29.21 37.64
C HIS A 594 50.44 -27.69 37.43
N ARG A 595 51.67 -27.13 37.59
CA ARG A 595 51.93 -25.70 37.38
C ARG A 595 51.76 -25.27 35.91
N ILE A 596 52.10 -26.12 34.96
CA ILE A 596 51.89 -25.82 33.53
C ILE A 596 50.40 -25.80 33.18
N ILE A 597 49.61 -26.73 33.72
CA ILE A 597 48.16 -26.77 33.51
C ILE A 597 47.49 -25.52 34.09
N GLU A 598 47.87 -25.12 35.32
CA GLU A 598 47.38 -23.88 35.94
C GLU A 598 47.75 -22.65 35.09
N PHE A 599 49.01 -22.57 34.63
CA PHE A 599 49.49 -21.45 33.81
C PHE A 599 48.75 -21.37 32.46
N VAL A 600 48.58 -22.50 31.76
CA VAL A 600 47.83 -22.55 30.49
C VAL A 600 46.37 -22.17 30.71
N TRP A 601 45.75 -22.60 31.81
CA TRP A 601 44.38 -22.24 32.13
C TRP A 601 44.21 -20.75 32.45
N TYR A 602 45.14 -20.13 33.18
CA TYR A 602 45.11 -18.69 33.41
C TYR A 602 45.24 -17.88 32.11
N ILE A 603 46.12 -18.32 31.20
CA ILE A 603 46.21 -17.71 29.86
C ILE A 603 44.88 -17.87 29.13
N LEU A 604 44.32 -19.09 29.10
CA LEU A 604 43.03 -19.37 28.45
C LEU A 604 41.92 -18.48 29.03
N LEU A 605 41.88 -18.30 30.36
CA LEU A 605 40.91 -17.46 31.06
C LEU A 605 41.04 -15.99 30.64
N VAL A 606 42.26 -15.45 30.55
CA VAL A 606 42.49 -14.08 30.05
C VAL A 606 41.94 -13.93 28.63
N PHE A 607 42.21 -14.89 27.74
CA PHE A 607 41.67 -14.88 26.38
C PHE A 607 40.14 -14.95 26.38
N THR A 608 39.51 -15.78 27.24
CA THR A 608 38.05 -15.83 27.33
C THR A 608 37.42 -14.53 27.81
N ILE A 609 38.02 -13.83 28.77
CA ILE A 609 37.53 -12.52 29.24
C ILE A 609 37.55 -11.51 28.09
N ILE A 610 38.63 -11.48 27.30
CA ILE A 610 38.73 -10.62 26.11
C ILE A 610 37.63 -10.95 25.09
N ILE A 611 37.35 -12.24 24.85
CA ILE A 611 36.27 -12.69 23.95
C ILE A 611 34.90 -12.25 24.47
N ILE A 612 34.63 -12.40 25.77
CA ILE A 612 33.38 -12.00 26.41
C ILE A 612 33.17 -10.49 26.25
N ILE A 613 34.17 -9.66 26.60
CA ILE A 613 34.09 -8.20 26.45
C ILE A 613 33.81 -7.82 25.00
N ARG A 614 34.53 -8.41 24.05
CA ARG A 614 34.30 -8.19 22.61
C ARG A 614 32.87 -8.56 22.20
N LYS A 615 32.36 -9.71 22.65
CA LYS A 615 31.00 -10.16 22.32
C LYS A 615 29.93 -9.25 22.92
N LEU A 616 30.11 -8.79 24.17
CA LEU A 616 29.20 -7.86 24.81
C LEU A 616 29.11 -6.52 24.06
N ILE A 617 30.26 -5.98 23.62
CA ILE A 617 30.29 -4.79 22.75
C ILE A 617 29.57 -5.10 21.42
N GLY A 618 29.79 -6.28 20.84
CA GLY A 618 29.16 -6.69 19.59
C GLY A 618 27.63 -6.79 19.66
N ILE A 619 27.04 -7.12 20.82
CA ILE A 619 25.57 -7.20 21.00
C ILE A 619 24.92 -5.83 20.78
N THR A 620 25.59 -4.74 21.14
CA THR A 620 25.07 -3.37 20.96
C THR A 620 24.87 -2.96 19.50
N GLY A 621 25.51 -3.67 18.56
CA GLY A 621 25.37 -3.43 17.12
C GLY A 621 24.16 -4.12 16.47
N PHE A 622 23.44 -4.98 17.19
CA PHE A 622 22.25 -5.65 16.67
C PHE A 622 20.99 -4.86 17.01
N THR A 623 20.05 -4.81 16.07
CA THR A 623 18.74 -4.14 16.26
C THR A 623 17.86 -4.87 17.28
N SER A 624 18.08 -6.17 17.49
CA SER A 624 17.36 -6.98 18.48
C SER A 624 18.26 -8.05 19.12
N VAL A 625 18.18 -8.15 20.45
CA VAL A 625 18.88 -9.18 21.24
C VAL A 625 18.42 -10.59 20.87
N LYS A 626 17.16 -10.77 20.47
CA LYS A 626 16.63 -12.08 20.05
C LYS A 626 17.35 -12.59 18.79
N GLN A 627 17.56 -11.73 17.80
CA GLN A 627 18.25 -12.09 16.57
C GLN A 627 19.69 -12.54 16.84
N TYR A 628 20.37 -11.89 17.80
CA TYR A 628 21.73 -12.27 18.20
C TYR A 628 21.78 -13.71 18.73
N PHE A 629 20.90 -14.07 19.67
CA PHE A 629 20.90 -15.39 20.30
C PHE A 629 20.31 -16.51 19.44
N LEU A 630 19.47 -16.21 18.44
CA LEU A 630 18.98 -17.23 17.50
C LEU A 630 20.03 -17.66 16.46
N SER A 631 21.10 -16.88 16.27
CA SER A 631 22.15 -17.27 15.33
C SER A 631 22.99 -18.43 15.87
N ILE A 632 23.02 -19.54 15.12
CA ILE A 632 23.72 -20.78 15.49
C ILE A 632 25.20 -20.53 15.79
N THR A 633 25.86 -19.64 15.04
CA THR A 633 27.27 -19.28 15.25
C THR A 633 27.50 -18.66 16.63
N ASN A 634 26.62 -17.75 17.07
CA ASN A 634 26.76 -17.12 18.37
C ASN A 634 26.51 -18.12 19.51
N ILE A 635 25.54 -19.02 19.35
CA ILE A 635 25.24 -20.08 20.32
C ILE A 635 26.47 -20.98 20.51
N VAL A 636 27.04 -21.47 19.39
CA VAL A 636 28.23 -22.35 19.41
C VAL A 636 29.41 -21.64 20.07
N GLU A 637 29.66 -20.38 19.74
CA GLU A 637 30.73 -19.61 20.37
C GLU A 637 30.51 -19.37 21.87
N TRP A 638 29.27 -19.10 22.33
CA TRP A 638 28.97 -18.97 23.76
C TRP A 638 29.11 -20.30 24.50
N PHE A 639 28.79 -21.42 23.86
CA PHE A 639 29.06 -22.76 24.39
C PHE A 639 30.56 -22.98 24.61
N VAL A 640 31.41 -22.63 23.64
CA VAL A 640 32.88 -22.73 23.76
C VAL A 640 33.44 -21.80 24.84
N VAL A 641 32.81 -20.65 25.09
CA VAL A 641 33.21 -19.77 26.21
C VAL A 641 32.79 -20.37 27.55
N ALA A 642 31.58 -20.90 27.66
CA ALA A 642 31.07 -21.51 28.89
C ALA A 642 31.85 -22.78 29.28
N SER A 643 32.27 -23.58 28.29
CA SER A 643 33.03 -24.81 28.51
C SER A 643 34.37 -24.58 29.22
N VAL A 644 35.04 -23.44 28.99
CA VAL A 644 36.31 -23.09 29.66
C VAL A 644 36.14 -22.96 31.18
N PHE A 645 35.00 -22.46 31.62
CA PHE A 645 34.64 -22.38 33.04
C PHE A 645 34.23 -23.76 33.59
N LEU A 646 33.44 -24.52 32.83
CA LEU A 646 32.95 -25.85 33.23
C LEU A 646 34.06 -26.90 33.33
N THR A 647 35.09 -26.80 32.49
CA THR A 647 36.26 -27.68 32.47
C THR A 647 37.37 -27.24 33.44
N SER A 648 37.13 -26.22 34.26
CA SER A 648 38.12 -25.75 35.24
C SER A 648 38.29 -26.77 36.37
N PHE A 649 39.54 -27.14 36.63
CA PHE A 649 39.94 -28.05 37.71
C PHE A 649 40.27 -27.32 39.02
N LEU A 650 40.52 -26.00 38.96
CA LEU A 650 41.06 -25.20 40.06
C LEU A 650 40.11 -25.07 41.27
N TYR A 651 38.80 -25.16 41.06
CA TYR A 651 37.82 -24.96 42.13
C TYR A 651 37.58 -26.21 43.00
N GLY A 652 37.92 -27.40 42.51
CA GLY A 652 37.53 -28.66 43.13
C GLY A 652 38.67 -29.62 43.51
N ASN A 653 39.88 -29.45 42.96
CA ASN A 653 40.98 -30.44 43.04
C ASN A 653 40.56 -31.88 42.66
N LYS A 654 39.42 -32.06 41.98
CA LYS A 654 38.83 -33.34 41.59
C LYS A 654 38.39 -33.26 40.12
N THR A 655 38.75 -34.28 39.34
CA THR A 655 38.25 -34.47 37.97
C THR A 655 36.87 -35.08 38.06
N TYR A 656 35.93 -34.57 37.27
CA TYR A 656 34.69 -35.27 37.04
C TYR A 656 34.67 -35.85 35.64
N ASP A 657 34.22 -37.09 35.51
CA ASP A 657 34.14 -37.79 34.21
C ASP A 657 33.29 -37.04 33.17
N TRP A 658 32.33 -36.22 33.61
CA TRP A 658 31.49 -35.39 32.72
C TRP A 658 32.21 -34.18 32.10
N GLN A 659 33.35 -33.75 32.65
CA GLN A 659 34.11 -32.62 32.10
C GLN A 659 34.83 -33.00 30.80
N ASN A 660 35.26 -34.26 30.69
CA ASN A 660 35.97 -34.80 29.53
C ASN A 660 35.14 -34.69 28.22
N PRO A 661 33.87 -35.13 28.15
CA PRO A 661 33.07 -34.95 26.93
C PRO A 661 32.79 -33.47 26.62
N ILE A 662 32.56 -32.61 27.63
CA ILE A 662 32.35 -31.18 27.41
C ILE A 662 33.60 -30.52 26.81
N GLY A 663 34.79 -30.86 27.30
CA GLY A 663 36.06 -30.42 26.73
C GLY A 663 36.23 -30.87 25.27
N ALA A 664 35.92 -32.14 24.97
CA ALA A 664 36.00 -32.68 23.61
C ALA A 664 35.04 -31.96 22.63
N PHE A 665 33.77 -31.77 23.02
CA PHE A 665 32.81 -31.02 22.20
C PHE A 665 33.21 -29.56 22.01
N SER A 666 33.78 -28.93 23.05
CA SER A 666 34.26 -27.56 22.96
C SER A 666 35.41 -27.40 21.96
N VAL A 667 36.32 -28.37 21.90
CA VAL A 667 37.42 -28.38 20.92
C VAL A 667 36.86 -28.54 19.50
N LEU A 668 35.94 -29.48 19.29
CA LEU A 668 35.29 -29.70 18.00
C LEU A 668 34.56 -28.45 17.52
N PHE A 669 33.76 -27.81 18.38
CA PHE A 669 33.06 -26.57 18.06
C PHE A 669 34.01 -25.38 17.87
N GLY A 670 35.11 -25.31 18.62
CA GLY A 670 36.15 -24.30 18.42
C GLY A 670 36.78 -24.38 17.03
N TRP A 671 37.23 -25.56 16.61
CA TRP A 671 37.77 -25.79 15.26
C TRP A 671 36.73 -25.58 14.16
N SER A 672 35.48 -26.02 14.38
CA SER A 672 34.40 -25.80 13.43
C SER A 672 34.10 -24.31 13.23
N ASN A 673 34.10 -23.53 14.31
CA ASN A 673 33.91 -22.09 14.23
C ASN A 673 35.08 -21.40 13.50
N LEU A 674 36.32 -21.83 13.79
CA LEU A 674 37.51 -21.35 13.08
C LEU A 674 37.41 -21.63 11.57
N MET A 675 36.94 -22.81 11.18
CA MET A 675 36.68 -23.15 9.78
C MET A 675 35.67 -22.19 9.15
N VAL A 676 34.51 -21.94 9.79
CA VAL A 676 33.49 -21.02 9.28
C VAL A 676 34.03 -19.60 9.10
N MET A 677 34.88 -19.13 10.03
CA MET A 677 35.56 -17.84 9.90
C MET A 677 36.52 -17.81 8.69
N ILE A 678 37.32 -18.86 8.47
CA ILE A 678 38.19 -18.93 7.29
C ILE A 678 37.38 -18.80 5.99
N GLY A 679 36.11 -19.24 5.99
CA GLY A 679 35.18 -19.15 4.86
C GLY A 679 34.76 -17.74 4.45
N GLN A 680 35.05 -16.72 5.26
CA GLN A 680 34.81 -15.34 4.85
C GLN A 680 35.93 -14.79 3.95
N LEU A 681 37.04 -15.52 3.80
CA LEU A 681 38.12 -15.16 2.89
C LEU A 681 37.76 -15.53 1.43
N PRO A 682 38.06 -14.67 0.44
CA PRO A 682 37.68 -14.90 -0.96
C PRO A 682 38.16 -16.23 -1.54
N ILE A 683 39.32 -16.73 -1.10
CA ILE A 683 39.93 -17.97 -1.63
C ILE A 683 39.21 -19.22 -1.11
N PHE A 684 38.85 -19.25 0.17
CA PHE A 684 38.27 -20.42 0.84
C PHE A 684 36.73 -20.37 0.92
N GLY A 685 36.14 -19.21 0.64
CA GLY A 685 34.71 -19.00 0.86
C GLY A 685 33.81 -19.83 -0.02
N THR A 686 34.19 -20.06 -1.29
CA THR A 686 33.43 -20.95 -2.19
C THR A 686 33.39 -22.39 -1.67
N TYR A 687 34.53 -22.90 -1.21
CA TYR A 687 34.65 -24.23 -0.62
C TYR A 687 33.78 -24.37 0.63
N ILE A 688 33.85 -23.41 1.56
CA ILE A 688 33.11 -23.47 2.82
C ILE A 688 31.61 -23.26 2.60
N ALA A 689 31.21 -22.41 1.64
CA ALA A 689 29.82 -22.29 1.23
C ALA A 689 29.27 -23.58 0.64
N MET A 690 30.05 -24.28 -0.20
CA MET A 690 29.68 -25.60 -0.72
C MET A 690 29.58 -26.63 0.41
N PHE A 691 30.57 -26.66 1.31
CA PHE A 691 30.60 -27.58 2.45
C PHE A 691 29.39 -27.41 3.37
N THR A 692 29.08 -26.17 3.78
CA THR A 692 27.91 -25.88 4.63
C THR A 692 26.59 -26.19 3.94
N LYS A 693 26.50 -26.00 2.61
CA LYS A 693 25.33 -26.41 1.82
C LYS A 693 25.18 -27.93 1.80
N VAL A 694 26.27 -28.66 1.57
CA VAL A 694 26.29 -30.12 1.58
C VAL A 694 25.93 -30.66 2.96
N GLN A 695 26.45 -30.08 4.05
CA GLN A 695 26.09 -30.45 5.42
C GLN A 695 24.59 -30.32 5.70
N LYS A 696 23.92 -29.29 5.18
CA LYS A 696 22.47 -29.13 5.34
C LYS A 696 21.68 -30.22 4.61
N GLU A 697 22.06 -30.55 3.39
CA GLU A 697 21.42 -31.63 2.63
C GLU A 697 21.70 -33.00 3.27
N PHE A 698 22.93 -33.21 3.75
CA PHE A 698 23.30 -34.40 4.50
C PHE A 698 22.50 -34.53 5.81
N ALA A 699 22.30 -33.45 6.56
CA ALA A 699 21.50 -33.47 7.79
C ALA A 699 20.03 -33.83 7.52
N LYS A 700 19.43 -33.34 6.42
CA LYS A 700 18.09 -33.74 5.99
C LYS A 700 18.02 -35.23 5.66
N LEU A 701 19.02 -35.73 4.93
CA LEU A 701 19.12 -37.16 4.60
C LEU A 701 19.27 -38.01 5.88
N LEU A 702 20.15 -37.61 6.80
CA LEU A 702 20.37 -38.28 8.07
C LEU A 702 19.09 -38.31 8.93
N LEU A 703 18.30 -37.23 8.92
CA LEU A 703 17.03 -37.19 9.64
C LEU A 703 16.04 -38.20 9.08
N ALA A 704 15.89 -38.28 7.75
CA ALA A 704 15.06 -39.31 7.11
C ALA A 704 15.56 -40.73 7.43
N TYR A 705 16.89 -40.91 7.45
CA TYR A 705 17.52 -42.18 7.76
C TYR A 705 17.42 -42.58 9.25
N SER A 706 17.31 -41.61 10.16
CA SER A 706 17.19 -41.87 11.59
C SER A 706 15.96 -42.72 11.93
N CYS A 707 14.85 -42.56 11.20
CA CYS A 707 13.66 -43.40 11.36
C CYS A 707 13.93 -44.86 10.98
N LEU A 708 14.66 -45.09 9.88
CA LEU A 708 15.07 -46.45 9.48
C LEU A 708 16.02 -47.04 10.51
N LEU A 709 16.99 -46.24 10.97
CA LEU A 709 17.98 -46.66 11.94
C LEU A 709 17.32 -47.08 13.26
N ILE A 710 16.36 -46.28 13.76
CA ILE A 710 15.57 -46.62 14.96
C ILE A 710 14.75 -47.89 14.72
N GLY A 711 14.09 -48.02 13.56
CA GLY A 711 13.31 -49.20 13.20
C GLY A 711 14.13 -50.48 13.20
N PHE A 712 15.26 -50.50 12.48
CA PHE A 712 16.17 -51.64 12.44
C PHE A 712 16.79 -51.94 13.80
N THR A 713 17.17 -50.92 14.56
CA THR A 713 17.70 -51.10 15.93
C THR A 713 16.69 -51.85 16.80
N ILE A 714 15.44 -51.39 16.83
CA ILE A 714 14.40 -52.03 17.66
C ILE A 714 14.20 -53.47 17.20
N SER A 715 14.13 -53.71 15.89
CA SER A 715 14.03 -55.08 15.34
C SER A 715 15.20 -55.98 15.76
N PHE A 716 16.46 -55.51 15.69
CA PHE A 716 17.61 -56.31 16.11
C PHE A 716 17.70 -56.50 17.63
N CYS A 717 17.30 -55.51 18.43
CA CYS A 717 17.18 -55.65 19.88
C CYS A 717 16.14 -56.72 20.26
N THR A 718 15.05 -56.84 19.51
CA THR A 718 14.05 -57.91 19.73
C THR A 718 14.51 -59.28 19.22
N LEU A 719 15.32 -59.32 18.16
CA LEU A 719 15.71 -60.57 17.50
C LEU A 719 16.93 -61.23 18.15
N PHE A 720 17.84 -60.45 18.74
CA PHE A 720 19.06 -60.93 19.40
C PHE A 720 19.18 -60.47 20.87
N PRO A 721 18.23 -60.82 21.75
CA PRO A 721 18.20 -60.33 23.13
C PRO A 721 19.33 -60.87 24.01
N ALA A 722 20.04 -61.92 23.58
CA ALA A 722 21.16 -62.53 24.31
C ALA A 722 22.53 -61.96 23.90
N SER A 723 22.59 -61.15 22.83
CA SER A 723 23.85 -60.64 22.30
C SER A 723 24.27 -59.35 23.02
N ASN A 724 25.51 -59.30 23.50
CA ASN A 724 26.05 -58.11 24.17
C ASN A 724 26.00 -56.83 23.32
N ASP A 725 25.96 -56.99 22.00
CA ASP A 725 25.91 -55.90 21.03
C ASP A 725 24.52 -55.24 20.91
N PHE A 726 23.43 -55.95 21.23
CA PHE A 726 22.05 -55.44 21.12
C PHE A 726 21.31 -55.37 22.47
N ASN A 727 22.02 -55.59 23.59
CA ASN A 727 21.44 -55.47 24.94
C ASN A 727 20.96 -54.07 25.31
N ASN A 728 21.56 -53.02 24.72
CA ASN A 728 21.16 -51.63 24.94
C ASN A 728 20.76 -50.99 23.60
N PRO A 729 19.62 -50.28 23.52
CA PRO A 729 19.15 -49.69 22.26
C PRO A 729 20.13 -48.65 21.71
N LEU A 730 20.88 -47.93 22.56
CA LEU A 730 21.90 -46.97 22.12
C LEU A 730 23.14 -47.66 21.51
N ILE A 731 23.55 -48.81 22.05
CA ILE A 731 24.67 -49.60 21.51
C ILE A 731 24.23 -50.28 20.21
N GLY A 732 22.99 -50.79 20.18
CA GLY A 732 22.34 -51.30 18.98
C GLY A 732 22.26 -50.25 17.86
N ILE A 733 21.91 -49.01 18.17
CA ILE A 733 21.90 -47.89 17.21
C ILE A 733 23.27 -47.71 16.56
N VAL A 734 24.34 -47.70 17.38
CA VAL A 734 25.71 -47.56 16.88
C VAL A 734 26.10 -48.77 16.04
N LYS A 735 25.78 -49.99 16.47
CA LYS A 735 26.09 -51.22 15.72
C LYS A 735 25.33 -51.31 14.40
N VAL A 736 24.06 -50.92 14.36
CA VAL A 736 23.27 -50.82 13.12
C VAL A 736 23.87 -49.76 12.20
N LEU A 737 24.25 -48.59 12.73
CA LEU A 737 24.92 -47.55 11.95
C LEU A 737 26.22 -48.10 11.32
N VAL A 738 27.07 -48.76 12.11
CA VAL A 738 28.36 -49.33 11.66
C VAL A 738 28.15 -50.47 10.65
N MET A 739 27.10 -51.28 10.83
CA MET A 739 26.71 -52.31 9.87
C MET A 739 26.28 -51.70 8.52
N MET A 740 25.57 -50.56 8.55
CA MET A 740 25.12 -49.89 7.34
C MET A 740 26.20 -49.01 6.67
N THR A 741 27.21 -48.54 7.41
CA THR A 741 28.43 -47.96 6.82
C THR A 741 29.36 -49.02 6.23
N GLY A 742 29.10 -50.31 6.49
CA GLY A 742 29.87 -51.45 5.98
C GLY A 742 31.15 -51.74 6.75
N GLU A 743 31.30 -51.22 7.97
CA GLU A 743 32.51 -51.34 8.77
C GLU A 743 32.50 -52.54 9.75
N LEU A 744 31.37 -53.23 9.92
CA LEU A 744 31.27 -54.40 10.82
C LEU A 744 31.27 -55.73 10.04
N ASP A 745 32.21 -56.63 10.38
CA ASP A 745 32.13 -58.03 9.98
C ASP A 745 31.00 -58.73 10.74
N ILE A 746 30.00 -59.23 9.99
CA ILE A 746 28.82 -59.95 10.53
C ILE A 746 29.22 -61.19 11.35
N ASP A 747 30.41 -61.74 11.10
CA ASP A 747 30.96 -62.92 11.80
C ASP A 747 31.16 -62.73 13.32
N LEU A 748 31.32 -61.49 13.79
CA LEU A 748 31.43 -61.19 15.22
C LEU A 748 30.09 -61.36 15.97
N LEU A 749 28.96 -61.26 15.26
CA LEU A 749 27.63 -61.50 15.83
C LEU A 749 27.32 -62.99 15.97
N LEU A 750 27.88 -63.82 15.08
CA LEU A 750 27.62 -65.27 15.02
C LEU A 750 28.54 -66.11 15.92
N LYS A 751 29.73 -65.61 16.29
CA LYS A 751 30.73 -66.37 17.07
C LYS A 751 30.46 -66.53 18.58
N SER A 752 29.34 -66.04 19.10
CA SER A 752 29.04 -66.09 20.54
C SER A 752 28.38 -67.40 21.03
N GLU A 753 28.13 -68.38 20.16
CA GLU A 753 27.41 -69.63 20.51
C GLU A 753 28.26 -70.89 20.77
N GLU A 754 29.59 -70.86 20.69
CA GLU A 754 30.40 -72.07 20.93
C GLU A 754 31.07 -72.10 22.31
N SER A 755 30.31 -72.56 23.33
CA SER A 755 30.88 -73.26 24.49
C SER A 755 30.43 -74.73 24.46
N PRO A 756 31.32 -75.73 24.55
CA PRO A 756 30.98 -77.12 24.30
C PRO A 756 30.26 -77.71 25.52
N VAL A 757 28.97 -78.01 25.40
CA VAL A 757 28.28 -78.85 26.37
C VAL A 757 28.54 -80.31 26.00
N ILE A 758 29.40 -80.93 26.79
CA ILE A 758 29.57 -82.38 26.86
C ILE A 758 28.24 -82.96 27.37
N PHE A 759 27.55 -83.73 26.52
CA PHE A 759 26.50 -84.66 26.93
C PHE A 759 27.07 -86.08 26.86
N ASP A 760 27.29 -86.69 28.02
CA ASP A 760 27.38 -88.15 28.18
C ASP A 760 25.98 -88.71 28.49
N TRP A 761 25.75 -89.94 28.04
CA TRP A 761 24.48 -90.59 27.74
C TRP A 761 23.74 -91.19 28.93
N GLU A 762 22.40 -91.19 28.88
CA GLU A 762 21.54 -92.39 29.02
C GLU A 762 20.22 -92.22 28.27
#